data_AF-A0AAE4RQU5-F1
#
_entry.id   AF-A0AAE4RQU5-F1
#
_cell.length_a   1.000
_cell.length_b   1.000
_cell.length_c   1.000
_cell.angle_alpha   90.00
_cell.angle_beta   90.00
_cell.angle_gamma   90.00
#
_symmetry.space_group_name_H-M   'P 1'
#
loop_
_entity.id
_entity.type
_entity.pdbx_description
1 polymer ?
#
loop_
_entity_poly.entity_id
_entity_poly.type
_entity_poly.pdbx_seq_one_letter_code
_entity_poly.pdbx_strand_id
1 'polypeptide(L)'
;MKKNFVRVMLFGALTLTVSTVVTSCKDYDDDIKGLQEQVDKITSTSPVSTEDMKSAVEKAKQDLQTQLNDLSALVENPDGEKTLKEKIAALEQALADATGDKAKDLAARLADLQNQLTSLQKILKGEDGVSGLEKKITELEDAKTVLSELIAAEQAYITSGKKNVSAYESTSFGAYVNQAIIDALKHDGTDQDKWGEIAKYVTGAVQSGITTELGNINAVLTEKYGVSTTLATFVGNVYDKLFSDDAKAQQAQLNELLTAINAYVAKTEGADYANYAALIKQIVDAQKAVAALNMPEGTATLDEGVKALIADEKSAVNQAIKDLTDHLQKEIDAIKGMIQSIVYVPTYADGQVQFNTYYVDFATGGGHDWKSVVNVNEVAVRFRVSPADVIKDLVACYGENGEVSENAKYVISVDCQKVKTRSLNDPFKIKGIKVVDAEPNLIEVTLDASAVKNSYAVALTVTDKVAADKKTLNDVSSNYFAAVKSNLYISKVEWASANAGVATVKKGASIDYKENDGDAKVSDYNVTVNTAIKANGDVDGTPDTKTLSELGISDKYFSVAFSTTANVAANFDLNAETGVLKAKGDAGSQATVQSIVTVTDPATAGEEHPTTKVYDAKEYTEVKIVSEGQAQTATLASTDPILWNAAEKMYNIATTGDAVAVITAIKTALGNASMSDFSGCTFEGVSQDQTIKLGLNGSDQLALVVPANTTCEATDITTKITKGDYTVDVTVKGVTVTLPKETDAAFKLEAITQTDGTLLTNFAKDPSSSKITAVTASRSLKELYSNYDAVYGKLVTDMGGTMKFALVANTQKAAPASRGVTVNENDGTVTVTNQYDGEPINVTLQGKCDENVIFTETIPVIIPAANLNGTFSYKDAETTEFDYDVTDENARKAGFDLTTAFIWKDKNSKEVWPTFATDTYASDAMTIYGFSIEYSLSGNDASSFVKPTISDNKLKLTDAMAKLSMNNANLVVTVKATPTSPWGSMVGQAKTITVKVSTWVDDTTN
;
A
#
# COMPACT_ATOMS: atom_id res chain seq x y z
N MET A 1 -34.90 35.20 -2.74
CA MET A 1 -34.16 34.02 -2.21
C MET A 1 -35.00 33.13 -1.30
N LYS A 2 -35.55 33.61 -0.17
CA LYS A 2 -36.28 32.79 0.84
C LYS A 2 -37.23 31.72 0.28
N LYS A 3 -38.08 32.03 -0.72
CA LYS A 3 -39.07 31.09 -1.30
C LYS A 3 -38.51 29.90 -2.10
N ASN A 4 -37.31 30.05 -2.69
CA ASN A 4 -36.65 28.96 -3.42
C ASN A 4 -35.72 28.17 -2.50
N PHE A 5 -35.05 28.83 -1.54
CA PHE A 5 -34.16 28.19 -0.58
C PHE A 5 -34.91 27.21 0.34
N VAL A 6 -36.07 27.64 0.89
CA VAL A 6 -36.94 26.77 1.70
C VAL A 6 -37.53 25.62 0.87
N ARG A 7 -37.87 25.85 -0.41
CA ARG A 7 -38.29 24.76 -1.30
C ARG A 7 -37.17 23.75 -1.54
N VAL A 8 -35.95 24.19 -1.82
CA VAL A 8 -34.81 23.28 -2.07
C VAL A 8 -34.46 22.47 -0.82
N MET A 9 -34.47 23.06 0.38
CA MET A 9 -34.29 22.29 1.63
C MET A 9 -35.44 21.32 1.91
N LEU A 10 -36.69 21.75 1.76
CA LEU A 10 -37.85 20.90 2.07
C LEU A 10 -37.97 19.72 1.07
N PHE A 11 -37.69 19.96 -0.22
CA PHE A 11 -37.63 18.88 -1.22
C PHE A 11 -36.36 18.03 -1.09
N GLY A 12 -35.22 18.57 -0.69
CA GLY A 12 -34.00 17.80 -0.41
C GLY A 12 -34.20 16.81 0.75
N ALA A 13 -34.82 17.26 1.85
CA ALA A 13 -35.16 16.40 2.98
C ALA A 13 -36.23 15.35 2.65
N LEU A 14 -37.22 15.68 1.79
CA LEU A 14 -38.28 14.75 1.38
C LEU A 14 -37.89 13.77 0.25
N THR A 15 -36.77 13.97 -0.44
CA THR A 15 -36.33 13.09 -1.55
C THR A 15 -35.29 12.06 -1.15
N LEU A 16 -34.71 12.16 0.06
CA LEU A 16 -33.73 11.20 0.59
C LEU A 16 -34.33 9.93 1.22
N THR A 17 -35.66 9.81 1.28
CA THR A 17 -36.37 8.72 1.97
C THR A 17 -36.93 7.62 1.06
N VAL A 18 -36.66 7.65 -0.25
CA VAL A 18 -37.17 6.64 -1.20
C VAL A 18 -36.03 5.87 -1.88
N SER A 19 -35.52 4.83 -1.22
CA SER A 19 -34.74 3.77 -1.87
C SER A 19 -35.05 2.38 -1.31
N THR A 20 -35.71 1.58 -2.15
CA THR A 20 -35.52 0.14 -2.40
C THR A 20 -35.43 -0.85 -1.23
N VAL A 21 -36.22 -1.93 -1.32
CA VAL A 21 -35.68 -3.30 -1.49
C VAL A 21 -36.63 -4.06 -2.46
N VAL A 22 -36.38 -5.33 -2.80
CA VAL A 22 -36.67 -5.90 -4.13
C VAL A 22 -37.43 -7.24 -4.04
N THR A 23 -38.33 -7.56 -4.99
CA THR A 23 -38.39 -8.84 -5.79
C THR A 23 -39.70 -8.94 -6.60
N SER A 24 -39.77 -9.47 -7.83
CA SER A 24 -38.74 -9.74 -8.87
C SER A 24 -39.40 -9.92 -10.25
N CYS A 25 -38.68 -9.61 -11.35
CA CYS A 25 -38.60 -10.37 -12.64
C CYS A 25 -38.35 -9.48 -13.87
N LYS A 26 -37.13 -9.58 -14.43
CA LYS A 26 -36.70 -9.35 -15.83
C LYS A 26 -36.97 -8.03 -16.57
N ASP A 27 -37.97 -7.23 -16.22
CA ASP A 27 -38.13 -5.82 -16.69
C ASP A 27 -37.17 -4.87 -15.94
N TYR A 28 -36.74 -5.31 -14.75
CA TYR A 28 -36.09 -4.49 -13.76
C TYR A 28 -34.66 -4.02 -14.08
N ASP A 29 -33.90 -4.67 -14.96
CA ASP A 29 -32.53 -4.20 -15.24
C ASP A 29 -32.53 -2.89 -16.03
N ASP A 30 -33.51 -2.70 -16.92
CA ASP A 30 -33.69 -1.44 -17.66
C ASP A 30 -34.34 -0.35 -16.78
N ASP A 31 -35.26 -0.72 -15.88
CA ASP A 31 -35.81 0.22 -14.87
C ASP A 31 -34.76 0.61 -13.82
N ILE A 32 -33.92 -0.32 -13.35
CA ILE A 32 -32.80 -0.03 -12.45
C ILE A 32 -31.83 0.90 -13.18
N LYS A 33 -31.44 0.60 -14.42
CA LYS A 33 -30.58 1.49 -15.19
C LYS A 33 -31.23 2.85 -15.43
N GLY A 34 -32.52 2.92 -15.73
CA GLY A 34 -33.26 4.18 -15.92
C GLY A 34 -33.45 4.98 -14.63
N LEU A 35 -33.58 4.31 -13.47
CA LEU A 35 -33.64 4.93 -12.15
C LEU A 35 -32.24 5.34 -11.67
N GLN A 36 -31.20 4.59 -12.01
CA GLN A 36 -29.81 4.87 -11.67
C GLN A 36 -29.28 6.00 -12.56
N GLU A 37 -29.63 6.05 -13.84
CA GLU A 37 -29.44 7.23 -14.70
C GLU A 37 -30.25 8.45 -14.20
N GLN A 38 -31.43 8.26 -13.58
CA GLN A 38 -32.17 9.36 -12.95
C GLN A 38 -31.56 9.81 -11.62
N VAL A 39 -31.08 8.89 -10.78
CA VAL A 39 -30.38 9.17 -9.52
C VAL A 39 -29.05 9.85 -9.82
N ASP A 40 -28.24 9.32 -10.74
CA ASP A 40 -27.00 9.95 -11.18
C ASP A 40 -27.27 11.34 -11.77
N LYS A 41 -28.37 11.52 -12.52
CA LYS A 41 -28.79 12.83 -13.03
C LYS A 41 -29.32 13.77 -11.95
N ILE A 42 -29.85 13.28 -10.82
CA ILE A 42 -30.21 14.09 -9.65
C ILE A 42 -28.95 14.46 -8.85
N THR A 43 -28.07 13.49 -8.59
CA THR A 43 -26.80 13.67 -7.87
C THR A 43 -25.82 14.55 -8.65
N SER A 44 -25.81 14.50 -9.98
CA SER A 44 -24.97 15.34 -10.84
C SER A 44 -25.56 16.71 -11.19
N THR A 45 -26.79 17.04 -10.76
CA THR A 45 -27.42 18.34 -11.05
C THR A 45 -27.59 19.28 -9.86
N SER A 46 -27.16 18.89 -8.66
CA SER A 46 -26.90 19.84 -7.56
C SER A 46 -25.59 20.59 -7.84
N PRO A 47 -25.60 21.89 -8.18
CA PRO A 47 -24.42 22.59 -8.69
C PRO A 47 -23.59 23.28 -7.59
N VAL A 48 -23.85 22.97 -6.31
CA VAL A 48 -23.28 23.65 -5.14
C VAL A 48 -23.11 22.62 -4.02
N SER A 49 -21.87 22.36 -3.58
CA SER A 49 -21.62 21.49 -2.42
C SER A 49 -21.95 22.19 -1.10
N THR A 50 -22.02 21.44 0.00
CA THR A 50 -22.21 21.99 1.35
C THR A 50 -21.12 23.01 1.71
N GLU A 51 -19.88 22.76 1.29
CA GLU A 51 -18.75 23.68 1.48
C GLU A 51 -18.86 24.93 0.58
N ASP A 52 -19.36 24.79 -0.66
CA ASP A 52 -19.65 25.93 -1.54
C ASP A 52 -20.79 26.80 -0.98
N MET A 53 -21.85 26.19 -0.43
CA MET A 53 -22.94 26.91 0.23
C MET A 53 -22.44 27.72 1.43
N LYS A 54 -21.61 27.10 2.28
CA LYS A 54 -20.98 27.74 3.43
C LYS A 54 -20.05 28.87 3.00
N SER A 55 -19.23 28.65 1.97
CA SER A 55 -18.36 29.69 1.40
C SER A 55 -19.15 30.85 0.77
N ALA A 56 -20.28 30.58 0.13
CA ALA A 56 -21.15 31.60 -0.46
C ALA A 56 -21.86 32.45 0.61
N VAL A 57 -22.31 31.84 1.71
CA VAL A 57 -22.91 32.56 2.85
C VAL A 57 -21.86 33.43 3.55
N GLU A 58 -20.66 32.91 3.83
CA GLU A 58 -19.57 33.73 4.40
C GLU A 58 -19.20 34.91 3.51
N LYS A 59 -19.10 34.68 2.20
CA LYS A 59 -18.77 35.75 1.25
C LYS A 59 -19.88 36.80 1.17
N ALA A 60 -21.15 36.39 1.10
CA ALA A 60 -22.28 37.33 1.13
C ALA A 60 -22.33 38.15 2.43
N LYS A 61 -22.01 37.54 3.58
CA LYS A 61 -21.84 38.27 4.85
C LYS A 61 -20.72 39.30 4.75
N GLN A 62 -19.55 38.91 4.24
CA GLN A 62 -18.37 39.76 4.16
C GLN A 62 -18.56 40.94 3.20
N ASP A 63 -19.23 40.71 2.07
CA ASP A 63 -19.62 41.75 1.11
C ASP A 63 -20.64 42.74 1.73
N LEU A 64 -21.67 42.25 2.43
CA LEU A 64 -22.64 43.10 3.15
C LEU A 64 -22.00 43.87 4.30
N GLN A 65 -21.08 43.25 5.06
CA GLN A 65 -20.33 43.92 6.12
C GLN A 65 -19.41 45.02 5.57
N THR A 66 -18.82 44.80 4.39
CA THR A 66 -18.02 45.82 3.69
C THR A 66 -18.91 46.98 3.25
N GLN A 67 -20.06 46.72 2.61
CA GLN A 67 -21.04 47.75 2.27
C GLN A 67 -21.55 48.52 3.50
N LEU A 68 -21.80 47.84 4.62
CA LEU A 68 -22.20 48.49 5.88
C LEU A 68 -21.08 49.40 6.41
N ASN A 69 -19.83 48.95 6.36
CA ASN A 69 -18.68 49.75 6.80
C ASN A 69 -18.45 50.96 5.89
N ASP A 70 -18.52 50.80 4.58
CA ASP A 70 -18.39 51.89 3.60
C ASP A 70 -19.52 52.92 3.74
N LEU A 71 -20.76 52.46 3.93
CA LEU A 71 -21.92 53.33 4.13
C LEU A 71 -21.87 54.04 5.50
N SER A 72 -21.35 53.37 6.53
CA SER A 72 -21.11 53.97 7.86
C SER A 72 -19.99 55.01 7.82
N ALA A 73 -18.89 54.75 7.10
CA ALA A 73 -17.83 55.73 6.86
C ALA A 73 -18.33 56.95 6.07
N LEU A 74 -19.31 56.76 5.18
CA LEU A 74 -19.99 57.85 4.45
C LEU A 74 -20.93 58.67 5.37
N VAL A 75 -21.46 58.09 6.45
CA VAL A 75 -22.21 58.77 7.51
C VAL A 75 -21.29 59.52 8.48
N GLU A 76 -20.14 58.94 8.82
CA GLU A 76 -19.17 59.55 9.75
C GLU A 76 -18.34 60.68 9.11
N ASN A 77 -18.35 60.83 7.78
CA ASN A 77 -17.75 61.97 7.09
C ASN A 77 -18.67 63.22 7.18
N PRO A 78 -18.39 64.21 8.06
CA PRO A 78 -19.44 65.14 8.52
C PRO A 78 -19.85 66.20 7.49
N ASP A 79 -19.04 66.45 6.47
CA ASP A 79 -19.13 67.64 5.61
C ASP A 79 -20.32 67.62 4.62
N GLY A 80 -21.01 66.48 4.46
CA GLY A 80 -22.19 66.37 3.60
C GLY A 80 -23.48 66.87 4.26
N GLU A 81 -23.99 66.10 5.24
CA GLU A 81 -25.29 66.38 5.87
C GLU A 81 -25.26 67.69 6.69
N LYS A 82 -24.14 67.97 7.37
CA LYS A 82 -23.96 69.19 8.16
C LYS A 82 -24.02 70.45 7.29
N THR A 83 -23.27 70.48 6.20
CA THR A 83 -23.26 71.63 5.27
C THR A 83 -24.61 71.81 4.56
N LEU A 84 -25.36 70.73 4.28
CA LEU A 84 -26.74 70.85 3.78
C LEU A 84 -27.66 71.51 4.81
N LYS A 85 -27.64 71.08 6.08
CA LYS A 85 -28.44 71.70 7.15
C LYS A 85 -28.07 73.16 7.41
N GLU A 86 -26.78 73.48 7.43
CA GLU A 86 -26.30 74.87 7.60
C GLU A 86 -26.73 75.77 6.43
N LYS A 87 -26.70 75.26 5.18
CA LYS A 87 -27.20 75.98 4.00
C LYS A 87 -28.72 76.17 4.02
N ILE A 88 -29.47 75.15 4.45
CA ILE A 88 -30.94 75.22 4.60
C ILE A 88 -31.31 76.30 5.62
N ALA A 89 -30.70 76.29 6.81
CA ALA A 89 -30.94 77.30 7.85
C ALA A 89 -30.58 78.72 7.38
N ALA A 90 -29.47 78.88 6.65
CA ALA A 90 -29.09 80.17 6.06
C ALA A 90 -30.06 80.64 4.96
N LEU A 91 -30.64 79.73 4.17
CA LEU A 91 -31.68 80.05 3.19
C LEU A 91 -33.04 80.34 3.83
N GLU A 92 -33.42 79.66 4.92
CA GLU A 92 -34.63 79.97 5.71
C GLU A 92 -34.55 81.39 6.27
N GLN A 93 -33.40 81.75 6.85
CA GLN A 93 -33.13 83.11 7.34
C GLN A 93 -33.24 84.15 6.19
N ALA A 94 -32.59 83.89 5.05
CA ALA A 94 -32.61 84.80 3.90
C ALA A 94 -33.99 84.89 3.20
N LEU A 95 -34.82 83.86 3.30
CA LEU A 95 -36.19 83.84 2.78
C LEU A 95 -37.13 84.70 3.63
N ALA A 96 -36.96 84.71 4.95
CA ALA A 96 -37.79 85.50 5.87
C ALA A 96 -37.68 87.02 5.63
N ASP A 97 -36.51 87.50 5.20
CA ASP A 97 -36.25 88.92 4.92
C ASP A 97 -36.61 89.35 3.48
N ALA A 98 -37.03 88.41 2.61
CA ALA A 98 -37.27 88.65 1.19
C ALA A 98 -38.74 88.96 0.85
N THR A 99 -38.97 89.85 -0.12
CA THR A 99 -40.32 90.14 -0.67
C THR A 99 -40.34 90.12 -2.19
N GLY A 100 -41.51 89.87 -2.78
CA GLY A 100 -41.70 89.75 -4.23
C GLY A 100 -41.05 88.50 -4.83
N ASP A 101 -40.71 88.56 -6.12
CA ASP A 101 -40.26 87.39 -6.89
C ASP A 101 -38.99 86.71 -6.33
N LYS A 102 -38.11 87.46 -5.64
CA LYS A 102 -36.94 86.90 -4.95
C LYS A 102 -37.30 85.89 -3.86
N ALA A 103 -38.38 86.14 -3.11
CA ALA A 103 -38.83 85.20 -2.08
C ALA A 103 -39.32 83.88 -2.71
N LYS A 104 -39.94 83.95 -3.89
CA LYS A 104 -40.44 82.79 -4.63
C LYS A 104 -39.31 81.87 -5.13
N ASP A 105 -38.22 82.45 -5.61
CA ASP A 105 -37.04 81.71 -6.06
C ASP A 105 -36.24 81.10 -4.89
N LEU A 106 -36.10 81.84 -3.78
CA LEU A 106 -35.49 81.32 -2.55
C LEU A 106 -36.31 80.18 -1.92
N ALA A 107 -37.63 80.26 -1.92
CA ALA A 107 -38.50 79.19 -1.43
C ALA A 107 -38.39 77.91 -2.29
N ALA A 108 -38.27 78.05 -3.60
CA ALA A 108 -38.04 76.91 -4.50
C ALA A 108 -36.69 76.22 -4.24
N ARG A 109 -35.61 77.01 -4.05
CA ARG A 109 -34.28 76.49 -3.67
C ARG A 109 -34.26 75.86 -2.28
N LEU A 110 -35.02 76.41 -1.33
CA LEU A 110 -35.12 75.84 0.00
C LEU A 110 -35.82 74.47 -0.05
N ALA A 111 -36.94 74.37 -0.76
CA ALA A 111 -37.66 73.11 -0.95
C ALA A 111 -36.77 72.06 -1.66
N ASP A 112 -35.98 72.46 -2.66
CA ASP A 112 -35.02 71.57 -3.33
C ASP A 112 -33.94 71.05 -2.35
N LEU A 113 -33.30 71.92 -1.57
CA LEU A 113 -32.30 71.50 -0.58
C LEU A 113 -32.89 70.65 0.56
N GLN A 114 -34.08 70.98 1.05
CA GLN A 114 -34.82 70.17 2.02
C GLN A 114 -35.18 68.79 1.43
N ASN A 115 -35.55 68.71 0.14
CA ASN A 115 -35.77 67.45 -0.57
C ASN A 115 -34.47 66.65 -0.75
N GLN A 116 -33.34 67.32 -1.05
CA GLN A 116 -32.02 66.67 -1.12
C GLN A 116 -31.60 66.10 0.23
N LEU A 117 -31.75 66.86 1.32
CA LEU A 117 -31.49 66.39 2.69
C LEU A 117 -32.41 65.22 3.07
N THR A 118 -33.71 65.31 2.76
CA THR A 118 -34.68 64.24 3.02
C THR A 118 -34.34 62.98 2.21
N SER A 119 -33.91 63.14 0.96
CA SER A 119 -33.49 62.02 0.10
C SER A 119 -32.21 61.36 0.63
N LEU A 120 -31.22 62.14 1.05
CA LEU A 120 -30.00 61.65 1.70
C LEU A 120 -30.34 60.88 2.99
N GLN A 121 -31.16 61.46 3.86
CA GLN A 121 -31.60 60.80 5.09
C GLN A 121 -32.43 59.53 4.84
N LYS A 122 -33.23 59.48 3.76
CA LYS A 122 -34.00 58.31 3.36
C LYS A 122 -33.13 57.20 2.78
N ILE A 123 -32.03 57.53 2.11
CA ILE A 123 -30.99 56.57 1.69
C ILE A 123 -30.23 56.02 2.92
N LEU A 124 -29.90 56.88 3.88
CA LEU A 124 -29.15 56.48 5.08
C LEU A 124 -29.97 55.67 6.09
N LYS A 125 -31.29 55.94 6.21
CA LYS A 125 -32.18 55.36 7.24
C LYS A 125 -33.33 54.50 6.72
N GLY A 126 -33.42 54.25 5.41
CA GLY A 126 -34.44 53.37 4.81
C GLY A 126 -34.13 51.87 5.01
N GLU A 127 -35.04 51.00 4.59
CA GLU A 127 -34.91 49.52 4.69
C GLU A 127 -33.71 48.91 3.92
N ASP A 128 -33.08 49.69 3.06
CA ASP A 128 -31.84 49.34 2.33
C ASP A 128 -30.61 50.15 2.78
N GLY A 129 -30.75 51.02 3.79
CA GLY A 129 -29.66 51.78 4.41
C GLY A 129 -28.94 51.00 5.52
N VAL A 130 -28.25 51.72 6.42
CA VAL A 130 -27.40 51.15 7.49
C VAL A 130 -28.16 50.11 8.34
N SER A 131 -29.31 50.50 8.90
CA SER A 131 -30.16 49.60 9.73
C SER A 131 -30.76 48.43 8.94
N GLY A 132 -31.02 48.63 7.65
CA GLY A 132 -31.48 47.58 6.74
C GLY A 132 -30.40 46.53 6.47
N LEU A 133 -29.16 46.97 6.28
CA LEU A 133 -27.98 46.11 6.11
C LEU A 133 -27.63 45.37 7.41
N GLU A 134 -27.65 46.04 8.56
CA GLU A 134 -27.48 45.41 9.89
C GLU A 134 -28.51 44.31 10.13
N LYS A 135 -29.79 44.57 9.84
CA LYS A 135 -30.85 43.56 9.93
C LYS A 135 -30.62 42.39 8.96
N LYS A 136 -30.25 42.67 7.70
CA LYS A 136 -29.94 41.62 6.70
C LYS A 136 -28.72 40.77 7.10
N ILE A 137 -27.70 41.36 7.70
CA ILE A 137 -26.52 40.64 8.24
C ILE A 137 -26.94 39.76 9.43
N THR A 138 -27.78 40.26 10.33
CA THR A 138 -28.30 39.51 11.48
C THR A 138 -29.15 38.31 11.03
N GLU A 139 -30.10 38.53 10.11
CA GLU A 139 -30.89 37.44 9.51
C GLU A 139 -30.02 36.39 8.78
N LEU A 140 -28.86 36.79 8.25
CA LEU A 140 -27.90 35.88 7.61
C LEU A 140 -27.11 35.05 8.63
N GLU A 141 -26.75 35.63 9.79
CA GLU A 141 -26.07 34.92 10.89
C GLU A 141 -26.99 33.89 11.56
N ASP A 142 -28.26 34.22 11.77
CA ASP A 142 -29.26 33.28 12.27
C ASP A 142 -29.42 32.11 11.28
N ALA A 143 -29.55 32.41 9.99
CA ALA A 143 -29.65 31.40 8.93
C ALA A 143 -28.39 30.52 8.82
N LYS A 144 -27.20 31.09 9.00
CA LYS A 144 -25.91 30.37 9.06
C LYS A 144 -25.83 29.43 10.26
N THR A 145 -26.36 29.85 11.41
CA THR A 145 -26.40 29.03 12.62
C THR A 145 -27.31 27.81 12.41
N VAL A 146 -28.53 28.03 11.90
CA VAL A 146 -29.47 26.95 11.54
C VAL A 146 -28.89 26.01 10.48
N LEU A 147 -28.21 26.54 9.46
CA LEU A 147 -27.53 25.73 8.44
C LEU A 147 -26.43 24.85 9.04
N SER A 148 -25.68 25.36 10.02
CA SER A 148 -24.61 24.62 10.71
C SER A 148 -25.16 23.48 11.58
N GLU A 149 -26.29 23.70 12.27
CA GLU A 149 -27.00 22.65 13.01
C GLU A 149 -27.56 21.56 12.08
N LEU A 150 -28.11 21.93 10.93
CA LEU A 150 -28.62 20.97 9.93
C LEU A 150 -27.51 20.11 9.33
N ILE A 151 -26.33 20.68 9.05
CA ILE A 151 -25.14 19.93 8.60
C ILE A 151 -24.68 18.95 9.68
N ALA A 152 -24.68 19.36 10.96
CA ALA A 152 -24.32 18.47 12.06
C ALA A 152 -25.33 17.30 12.21
N ALA A 153 -26.64 17.56 12.05
CA ALA A 153 -27.68 16.55 12.05
C ALA A 153 -27.55 15.58 10.85
N GLU A 154 -27.22 16.09 9.66
CA GLU A 154 -26.96 15.28 8.46
C GLU A 154 -25.74 14.36 8.64
N GLN A 155 -24.64 14.88 9.19
CA GLN A 155 -23.47 14.06 9.51
C GLN A 155 -23.78 13.00 10.58
N ALA A 156 -24.59 13.33 11.59
CA ALA A 156 -25.05 12.35 12.58
C ALA A 156 -25.96 11.26 11.97
N TYR A 157 -26.84 11.64 11.03
CA TYR A 157 -27.69 10.71 10.29
C TYR A 157 -26.87 9.74 9.42
N ILE A 158 -25.86 10.26 8.71
CA ILE A 158 -24.93 9.47 7.88
C ILE A 158 -24.07 8.53 8.74
N THR A 159 -23.50 9.03 9.83
CA THR A 159 -22.46 8.31 10.61
C THR A 159 -23.03 7.31 11.62
N SER A 160 -24.27 7.48 12.08
CA SER A 160 -24.85 6.64 13.15
C SER A 160 -25.27 5.22 12.73
N GLY A 161 -25.15 4.86 11.45
CA GLY A 161 -25.44 3.53 10.90
C GLY A 161 -26.93 3.10 10.91
N LYS A 162 -27.76 3.73 11.76
CA LYS A 162 -29.19 3.43 11.91
C LYS A 162 -30.13 4.34 11.10
N LYS A 163 -29.60 5.35 10.39
CA LYS A 163 -30.37 6.37 9.65
C LYS A 163 -31.52 6.96 10.50
N ASN A 164 -31.21 7.31 11.75
CA ASN A 164 -32.24 7.74 12.70
C ASN A 164 -32.61 9.22 12.48
N VAL A 165 -33.85 9.48 12.09
CA VAL A 165 -34.39 10.83 11.83
C VAL A 165 -34.53 11.70 13.08
N SER A 166 -34.48 11.14 14.30
CA SER A 166 -34.63 11.91 15.54
C SER A 166 -33.57 13.02 15.73
N ALA A 167 -32.44 12.96 15.02
CA ALA A 167 -31.44 14.02 15.02
C ALA A 167 -31.94 15.33 14.39
N TYR A 168 -32.93 15.27 13.49
CA TYR A 168 -33.57 16.44 12.90
C TYR A 168 -34.67 17.03 13.80
N GLU A 169 -35.32 16.22 14.64
CA GLU A 169 -36.39 16.66 15.56
C GLU A 169 -35.90 17.67 16.61
N SER A 170 -34.61 17.62 16.97
CA SER A 170 -33.98 18.59 17.89
C SER A 170 -33.41 19.84 17.21
N THR A 171 -33.51 19.97 15.87
CA THR A 171 -32.95 21.14 15.17
C THR A 171 -33.83 22.38 15.34
N SER A 172 -33.20 23.54 15.48
CA SER A 172 -33.91 24.83 15.64
C SER A 172 -34.80 25.20 14.43
N PHE A 173 -34.71 24.49 13.31
CA PHE A 173 -35.46 24.74 12.07
C PHE A 173 -36.98 24.76 12.28
N GLY A 174 -37.53 23.80 13.05
CA GLY A 174 -38.97 23.77 13.36
C GLY A 174 -39.42 24.97 14.19
N ALA A 175 -38.57 25.43 15.13
CA ALA A 175 -38.83 26.63 15.91
C ALA A 175 -38.70 27.90 15.05
N TYR A 176 -37.68 27.99 14.20
CA TYR A 176 -37.43 29.12 13.29
C TYR A 176 -38.58 29.31 12.28
N VAL A 177 -39.08 28.23 11.66
CA VAL A 177 -40.23 28.30 10.75
C VAL A 177 -41.51 28.71 11.49
N ASN A 178 -41.76 28.16 12.69
CA ASN A 178 -42.90 28.59 13.51
C ASN A 178 -42.79 30.07 13.92
N GLN A 179 -41.62 30.54 14.35
CA GLN A 179 -41.40 31.93 14.74
C GLN A 179 -41.54 32.89 13.55
N ALA A 180 -40.99 32.55 12.39
CA ALA A 180 -41.15 33.34 11.16
C ALA A 180 -42.61 33.44 10.69
N ILE A 181 -43.44 32.41 10.93
CA ILE A 181 -44.89 32.45 10.67
C ILE A 181 -45.60 33.33 11.71
N ILE A 182 -45.25 33.21 12.99
CA ILE A 182 -45.80 34.06 14.07
C ILE A 182 -45.48 35.54 13.81
N ASP A 183 -44.24 35.86 13.45
CA ASP A 183 -43.80 37.22 13.16
C ASP A 183 -44.47 37.78 11.89
N ALA A 184 -44.70 36.93 10.87
CA ALA A 184 -45.45 37.32 9.66
C ALA A 184 -46.94 37.59 9.92
N LEU A 185 -47.52 37.02 10.98
CA LEU A 185 -48.91 37.21 11.42
C LEU A 185 -49.08 38.25 12.54
N LYS A 186 -47.98 38.81 13.06
CA LYS A 186 -47.99 39.70 14.23
C LYS A 186 -48.71 41.02 13.95
N HIS A 187 -49.59 41.45 14.87
CA HIS A 187 -50.40 42.67 14.73
C HIS A 187 -50.47 43.41 16.08
N ASP A 188 -49.33 43.91 16.55
CA ASP A 188 -49.22 44.67 17.80
C ASP A 188 -49.25 46.18 17.55
N GLY A 189 -50.19 46.87 18.21
CA GLY A 189 -50.30 48.34 18.19
C GLY A 189 -50.91 48.92 16.90
N THR A 190 -51.05 50.25 16.89
CA THR A 190 -51.71 51.01 15.80
C THR A 190 -50.77 51.41 14.66
N ASP A 191 -49.51 50.99 14.70
CA ASP A 191 -48.43 51.42 13.81
C ASP A 191 -48.20 50.34 12.74
N GLN A 192 -48.79 50.53 11.55
CA GLN A 192 -48.90 49.49 10.52
C GLN A 192 -47.55 48.96 10.03
N ASP A 193 -46.50 49.78 10.07
CA ASP A 193 -45.16 49.38 9.61
C ASP A 193 -44.55 48.27 10.48
N LYS A 194 -44.98 48.15 11.73
CA LYS A 194 -44.55 47.13 12.70
C LYS A 194 -45.33 45.82 12.64
N TRP A 195 -46.39 45.74 11.83
CA TRP A 195 -47.13 44.50 11.64
C TRP A 195 -46.38 43.52 10.74
N GLY A 196 -46.65 42.23 10.91
CA GLY A 196 -46.17 41.18 10.03
C GLY A 196 -46.75 41.30 8.62
N GLU A 197 -46.00 40.82 7.62
CA GLU A 197 -46.32 41.01 6.20
C GLU A 197 -47.67 40.39 5.79
N ILE A 198 -48.11 39.30 6.42
CA ILE A 198 -49.43 38.71 6.15
C ILE A 198 -50.54 39.58 6.77
N ALA A 199 -50.32 40.10 7.99
CA ALA A 199 -51.27 41.01 8.64
C ALA A 199 -51.43 42.33 7.86
N LYS A 200 -50.32 42.91 7.36
CA LYS A 200 -50.35 44.06 6.43
C LYS A 200 -51.15 43.74 5.16
N TYR A 201 -50.86 42.61 4.52
CA TYR A 201 -51.52 42.21 3.27
C TYR A 201 -53.03 42.00 3.45
N VAL A 202 -53.46 41.28 4.50
CA VAL A 202 -54.88 41.03 4.77
C VAL A 202 -55.63 42.33 5.05
N THR A 203 -55.10 43.20 5.93
CA THR A 203 -55.75 44.49 6.22
C THR A 203 -55.79 45.41 5.00
N GLY A 204 -54.72 45.45 4.21
CA GLY A 204 -54.67 46.21 2.95
C GLY A 204 -55.66 45.69 1.90
N ALA A 205 -55.78 44.37 1.76
CA ALA A 205 -56.77 43.75 0.87
C ALA A 205 -58.21 44.00 1.32
N VAL A 206 -58.49 43.95 2.62
CA VAL A 206 -59.81 44.26 3.19
C VAL A 206 -60.15 45.76 3.02
N GLN A 207 -59.21 46.68 3.29
CA GLN A 207 -59.41 48.11 3.02
C GLN A 207 -59.62 48.39 1.53
N SER A 208 -58.86 47.73 0.64
CA SER A 208 -59.02 47.84 -0.81
C SER A 208 -60.37 47.30 -1.29
N GLY A 209 -60.85 46.18 -0.74
CA GLY A 209 -62.18 45.62 -0.99
C GLY A 209 -63.30 46.57 -0.54
N ILE A 210 -63.22 47.09 0.69
CA ILE A 210 -64.17 48.08 1.22
C ILE A 210 -64.17 49.36 0.35
N THR A 211 -62.99 49.83 -0.08
CA THR A 211 -62.87 51.01 -0.95
C THR A 211 -63.45 50.77 -2.34
N THR A 212 -63.28 49.56 -2.88
CA THR A 212 -63.86 49.15 -4.16
C THR A 212 -65.39 49.12 -4.06
N GLU A 213 -65.94 48.58 -2.98
CA GLU A 213 -67.39 48.46 -2.83
C GLU A 213 -68.06 49.79 -2.46
N LEU A 214 -67.37 50.67 -1.72
CA LEU A 214 -67.76 52.09 -1.58
C LEU A 214 -67.71 52.83 -2.92
N GLY A 215 -66.74 52.52 -3.78
CA GLY A 215 -66.65 53.02 -5.15
C GLY A 215 -67.85 52.56 -6.01
N ASN A 216 -68.24 51.30 -5.90
CA ASN A 216 -69.40 50.73 -6.57
C ASN A 216 -70.72 51.36 -6.07
N ILE A 217 -70.86 51.58 -4.76
CA ILE A 217 -72.00 52.31 -4.17
C ILE A 217 -72.05 53.76 -4.69
N ASN A 218 -70.91 54.44 -4.78
CA ASN A 218 -70.82 55.81 -5.29
C ASN A 218 -71.14 55.89 -6.81
N ALA A 219 -70.78 54.86 -7.58
CA ALA A 219 -71.18 54.72 -8.98
C ALA A 219 -72.70 54.53 -9.11
N VAL A 220 -73.31 53.63 -8.33
CA VAL A 220 -74.77 53.40 -8.33
C VAL A 220 -75.54 54.65 -7.89
N LEU A 221 -75.05 55.41 -6.91
CA LEU A 221 -75.64 56.69 -6.49
C LEU A 221 -75.58 57.75 -7.61
N THR A 222 -74.47 57.81 -8.33
CA THR A 222 -74.29 58.71 -9.47
C THR A 222 -75.21 58.31 -10.63
N GLU A 223 -75.32 57.01 -10.94
CA GLU A 223 -76.11 56.46 -12.04
C GLU A 223 -77.62 56.54 -11.81
N LYS A 224 -78.10 56.21 -10.60
CA LYS A 224 -79.56 56.18 -10.30
C LYS A 224 -80.15 57.51 -9.85
N TYR A 225 -79.36 58.39 -9.23
CA TYR A 225 -79.88 59.63 -8.63
C TYR A 225 -79.24 60.92 -9.16
N GLY A 226 -78.26 60.82 -10.06
CA GLY A 226 -77.74 61.97 -10.84
C GLY A 226 -76.99 63.03 -10.02
N VAL A 227 -76.53 62.71 -8.80
CA VAL A 227 -75.89 63.68 -7.90
C VAL A 227 -74.39 63.75 -8.16
N SER A 228 -73.94 64.75 -8.94
CA SER A 228 -72.52 64.92 -9.29
C SER A 228 -71.78 65.95 -8.40
N THR A 229 -71.93 65.87 -7.08
CA THR A 229 -71.15 66.69 -6.12
C THR A 229 -70.63 65.83 -4.96
N THR A 230 -69.49 66.24 -4.39
CA THR A 230 -68.65 65.37 -3.54
C THR A 230 -69.31 64.94 -2.23
N LEU A 231 -69.01 63.72 -1.80
CA LEU A 231 -69.58 63.05 -0.62
C LEU A 231 -69.58 63.91 0.66
N ALA A 232 -68.57 64.76 0.86
CA ALA A 232 -68.50 65.69 2.00
C ALA A 232 -69.67 66.69 2.05
N THR A 233 -70.14 67.18 0.90
CA THR A 233 -71.27 68.11 0.82
C THR A 233 -72.61 67.40 1.04
N PHE A 234 -72.75 66.15 0.61
CA PHE A 234 -73.92 65.33 0.92
C PHE A 234 -73.98 64.99 2.42
N VAL A 235 -72.88 64.51 2.99
CA VAL A 235 -72.79 64.17 4.42
C VAL A 235 -73.00 65.40 5.31
N GLY A 236 -72.46 66.57 4.96
CA GLY A 236 -72.71 67.82 5.69
C GLY A 236 -74.20 68.21 5.69
N ASN A 237 -74.86 68.21 4.51
CA ASN A 237 -76.28 68.53 4.40
C ASN A 237 -77.20 67.52 5.12
N VAL A 238 -76.77 66.26 5.24
CA VAL A 238 -77.47 65.26 6.05
C VAL A 238 -77.22 65.53 7.53
N TYR A 239 -75.97 65.73 7.96
CA TYR A 239 -75.58 65.97 9.35
C TYR A 239 -76.29 67.19 9.95
N ASP A 240 -76.27 68.34 9.25
CA ASP A 240 -76.88 69.59 9.72
C ASP A 240 -78.42 69.51 9.79
N LYS A 241 -79.05 68.60 9.03
CA LYS A 241 -80.49 68.33 9.11
C LYS A 241 -80.84 67.29 10.17
N LEU A 242 -80.06 66.22 10.29
CA LEU A 242 -80.32 65.08 11.18
C LEU A 242 -80.07 65.44 12.65
N PHE A 243 -79.22 66.44 12.92
CA PHE A 243 -78.86 66.89 14.27
C PHE A 243 -79.38 68.29 14.64
N SER A 244 -80.21 68.90 13.78
CA SER A 244 -80.94 70.14 14.13
C SER A 244 -81.90 69.91 15.29
N ASP A 245 -82.17 70.94 16.09
CA ASP A 245 -82.99 70.78 17.30
C ASP A 245 -84.48 70.52 16.99
N ASP A 246 -84.95 70.88 15.79
CA ASP A 246 -86.27 70.47 15.28
C ASP A 246 -86.34 68.96 15.01
N ALA A 247 -85.26 68.35 14.51
CA ALA A 247 -85.24 66.93 14.13
C ALA A 247 -85.30 65.99 15.36
N LYS A 248 -84.71 66.39 16.49
CA LYS A 248 -84.79 65.62 17.75
C LYS A 248 -86.20 65.58 18.32
N ALA A 249 -86.97 66.67 18.20
CA ALA A 249 -88.37 66.71 18.60
C ALA A 249 -89.26 65.83 17.71
N GLN A 250 -88.97 65.79 16.39
CA GLN A 250 -89.70 64.94 15.45
C GLN A 250 -89.42 63.44 15.64
N GLN A 251 -88.27 63.03 16.19
CA GLN A 251 -87.94 61.61 16.35
C GLN A 251 -88.77 60.89 17.44
N ALA A 252 -89.24 61.62 18.46
CA ALA A 252 -90.22 61.08 19.41
C ALA A 252 -91.61 60.92 18.78
N GLN A 253 -92.04 61.91 17.98
CA GLN A 253 -93.28 61.83 17.20
C GLN A 253 -93.21 60.75 16.12
N LEU A 254 -92.02 60.44 15.58
CA LEU A 254 -91.81 59.42 14.55
C LEU A 254 -92.10 58.00 15.05
N ASN A 255 -91.92 57.70 16.34
CA ASN A 255 -92.25 56.38 16.91
C ASN A 255 -93.77 56.19 17.12
N GLU A 256 -94.50 57.26 17.46
CA GLU A 256 -95.97 57.22 17.42
C GLU A 256 -96.50 57.17 15.99
N LEU A 257 -95.86 57.92 15.06
CA LEU A 257 -96.19 57.91 13.64
C LEU A 257 -95.93 56.54 13.00
N LEU A 258 -94.88 55.81 13.40
CA LEU A 258 -94.59 54.45 12.93
C LEU A 258 -95.71 53.47 13.33
N THR A 259 -96.30 53.66 14.51
CA THR A 259 -97.47 52.89 14.97
C THR A 259 -98.74 53.27 14.19
N ALA A 260 -98.93 54.55 13.87
CA ALA A 260 -100.05 55.03 13.05
C ALA A 260 -99.95 54.63 11.56
N ILE A 261 -98.74 54.61 10.99
CA ILE A 261 -98.46 54.19 9.61
C ILE A 261 -98.86 52.71 9.42
N ASN A 262 -98.54 51.84 10.37
CA ASN A 262 -98.96 50.43 10.35
C ASN A 262 -100.49 50.25 10.36
N ALA A 263 -101.26 51.21 10.88
CA ALA A 263 -102.72 51.19 10.85
C ALA A 263 -103.33 51.82 9.58
N TYR A 264 -102.63 52.79 8.94
CA TYR A 264 -103.10 53.49 7.74
C TYR A 264 -102.79 52.72 6.44
N VAL A 265 -101.67 51.99 6.40
CA VAL A 265 -101.27 51.11 5.28
C VAL A 265 -102.27 49.95 5.05
N ALA A 266 -103.11 49.63 6.04
CA ALA A 266 -104.20 48.66 5.88
C ALA A 266 -105.32 49.09 4.90
N LYS A 267 -105.25 50.28 4.26
CA LYS A 267 -106.38 50.83 3.48
C LYS A 267 -106.12 51.56 2.16
N THR A 268 -104.88 51.85 1.73
CA THR A 268 -104.69 52.63 0.48
C THR A 268 -103.36 52.38 -0.25
N GLU A 269 -103.38 52.53 -1.57
CA GLU A 269 -102.37 52.07 -2.53
C GLU A 269 -101.22 53.07 -2.80
N GLY A 270 -100.03 52.56 -3.13
CA GLY A 270 -98.90 53.36 -3.63
C GLY A 270 -97.54 52.68 -3.39
N ALA A 271 -96.83 52.29 -4.45
CA ALA A 271 -95.66 51.43 -4.35
C ALA A 271 -94.32 52.19 -4.22
N ASP A 272 -93.55 51.92 -3.16
CA ASP A 272 -92.14 51.46 -3.27
C ASP A 272 -91.61 50.81 -1.95
N TYR A 273 -92.39 49.91 -1.35
CA TYR A 273 -92.15 49.39 0.00
C TYR A 273 -91.12 48.23 0.11
N ALA A 274 -90.50 47.80 -0.99
CA ALA A 274 -89.65 46.61 -1.01
C ALA A 274 -88.23 46.83 -0.42
N ASN A 275 -87.66 48.03 -0.61
CA ASN A 275 -86.23 48.26 -0.35
C ASN A 275 -85.88 48.32 1.15
N TYR A 276 -86.78 48.78 2.02
CA TYR A 276 -86.56 48.82 3.47
C TYR A 276 -86.57 47.41 4.11
N ALA A 277 -87.42 46.51 3.62
CA ALA A 277 -87.42 45.12 4.08
C ALA A 277 -86.13 44.38 3.67
N ALA A 278 -85.59 44.68 2.49
CA ALA A 278 -84.32 44.13 2.02
C ALA A 278 -83.13 44.58 2.89
N LEU A 279 -83.09 45.86 3.31
CA LEU A 279 -82.01 46.39 4.15
C LEU A 279 -82.01 45.78 5.56
N ILE A 280 -83.20 45.62 6.17
CA ILE A 280 -83.35 44.94 7.46
C ILE A 280 -82.93 43.46 7.34
N LYS A 281 -83.29 42.80 6.25
CA LYS A 281 -82.86 41.42 5.97
C LYS A 281 -81.34 41.30 5.85
N GLN A 282 -80.66 42.24 5.18
CA GLN A 282 -79.19 42.24 5.08
C GLN A 282 -78.51 42.36 6.45
N ILE A 283 -79.04 43.18 7.37
CA ILE A 283 -78.51 43.31 8.74
C ILE A 283 -78.64 41.98 9.51
N VAL A 284 -79.79 41.31 9.40
CA VAL A 284 -80.04 40.00 10.04
C VAL A 284 -79.20 38.88 9.41
N ASP A 285 -79.04 38.89 8.09
CA ASP A 285 -78.20 37.92 7.39
C ASP A 285 -76.71 38.11 7.73
N ALA A 286 -76.24 39.35 7.92
CA ALA A 286 -74.89 39.65 8.40
C ALA A 286 -74.65 39.15 9.85
N GLN A 287 -75.62 39.33 10.75
CA GLN A 287 -75.55 38.76 12.11
C GLN A 287 -75.47 37.23 12.08
N LYS A 288 -76.22 36.57 11.19
CA LYS A 288 -76.13 35.11 10.99
C LYS A 288 -74.78 34.68 10.41
N ALA A 289 -74.22 35.45 9.48
CA ALA A 289 -72.91 35.13 8.89
C ALA A 289 -71.77 35.17 9.93
N VAL A 290 -71.82 36.11 10.88
CA VAL A 290 -70.87 36.15 12.01
C VAL A 290 -71.06 34.96 12.95
N ALA A 291 -72.31 34.62 13.30
CA ALA A 291 -72.60 33.46 14.15
C ALA A 291 -72.21 32.11 13.50
N ALA A 292 -72.16 32.03 12.17
CA ALA A 292 -71.79 30.81 11.43
C ALA A 292 -70.28 30.51 11.42
N LEU A 293 -69.42 31.38 11.97
CA LEU A 293 -67.97 31.18 12.02
C LEU A 293 -67.51 30.15 13.08
N ASN A 294 -68.45 29.53 13.83
CA ASN A 294 -68.18 28.45 14.78
C ASN A 294 -67.06 28.77 15.80
N MET A 295 -66.97 30.04 16.23
CA MET A 295 -65.96 30.49 17.18
C MET A 295 -66.09 29.76 18.53
N PRO A 296 -64.97 29.35 19.18
CA PRO A 296 -65.00 28.74 20.50
C PRO A 296 -65.71 29.62 21.55
N GLU A 297 -66.55 29.01 22.40
CA GLU A 297 -67.28 29.77 23.43
C GLU A 297 -66.32 30.45 24.41
N GLY A 298 -66.49 31.77 24.59
CA GLY A 298 -65.78 32.57 25.61
C GLY A 298 -64.72 33.53 25.09
N THR A 299 -64.38 33.55 23.79
CA THR A 299 -63.44 34.54 23.22
C THR A 299 -64.11 35.90 23.01
N ALA A 300 -63.50 36.99 23.46
CA ALA A 300 -64.11 38.33 23.46
C ALA A 300 -63.97 39.07 22.12
N THR A 301 -63.03 38.64 21.27
CA THR A 301 -62.74 39.26 19.97
C THR A 301 -62.54 38.23 18.85
N LEU A 302 -62.69 38.68 17.59
CA LEU A 302 -62.47 37.84 16.41
C LEU A 302 -61.03 37.30 16.32
N ASP A 303 -60.04 38.11 16.71
CA ASP A 303 -58.62 37.74 16.71
C ASP A 303 -58.32 36.61 17.71
N GLU A 304 -58.90 36.64 18.90
CA GLU A 304 -58.77 35.55 19.89
C GLU A 304 -59.40 34.24 19.38
N GLY A 305 -60.59 34.29 18.78
CA GLY A 305 -61.25 33.10 18.23
C GLY A 305 -60.52 32.49 17.04
N VAL A 306 -59.93 33.32 16.16
CA VAL A 306 -59.08 32.85 15.05
C VAL A 306 -57.79 32.22 15.60
N LYS A 307 -57.16 32.81 16.61
CA LYS A 307 -55.98 32.23 17.27
C LYS A 307 -56.27 30.88 17.94
N ALA A 308 -57.44 30.75 18.58
CA ALA A 308 -57.88 29.49 19.19
C ALA A 308 -58.12 28.38 18.14
N LEU A 309 -58.86 28.68 17.07
CA LEU A 309 -59.08 27.74 15.96
C LEU A 309 -57.76 27.27 15.34
N ILE A 310 -56.82 28.18 15.07
CA ILE A 310 -55.49 27.82 14.54
C ILE A 310 -54.70 26.93 15.52
N ALA A 311 -54.86 27.11 16.83
CA ALA A 311 -54.21 26.26 17.83
C ALA A 311 -54.80 24.85 17.88
N ASP A 312 -56.12 24.71 17.78
CA ASP A 312 -56.81 23.41 17.73
C ASP A 312 -56.49 22.66 16.43
N GLU A 313 -56.54 23.34 15.27
CA GLU A 313 -56.16 22.76 13.97
C GLU A 313 -54.68 22.29 13.99
N LYS A 314 -53.79 23.08 14.58
CA LYS A 314 -52.37 22.72 14.78
C LYS A 314 -52.20 21.50 15.68
N SER A 315 -53.01 21.38 16.74
CA SER A 315 -53.02 20.22 17.64
C SER A 315 -53.45 18.94 16.90
N ALA A 316 -54.54 19.02 16.13
CA ALA A 316 -55.04 17.92 15.31
C ALA A 316 -54.04 17.47 14.23
N VAL A 317 -53.41 18.41 13.52
CA VAL A 317 -52.37 18.12 12.52
C VAL A 317 -51.13 17.47 13.15
N ASN A 318 -50.67 17.96 14.31
CA ASN A 318 -49.54 17.36 15.03
C ASN A 318 -49.84 15.92 15.46
N GLN A 319 -51.06 15.63 15.94
CA GLN A 319 -51.45 14.27 16.30
C GLN A 319 -51.49 13.35 15.07
N ALA A 320 -52.06 13.81 13.94
CA ALA A 320 -52.10 13.03 12.71
C ALA A 320 -50.69 12.72 12.15
N ILE A 321 -49.75 13.67 12.27
CA ILE A 321 -48.33 13.43 11.92
C ILE A 321 -47.72 12.38 12.86
N LYS A 322 -47.96 12.46 14.17
CA LYS A 322 -47.46 11.47 15.13
C LYS A 322 -47.99 10.07 14.84
N ASP A 323 -49.29 9.93 14.57
CA ASP A 323 -49.91 8.63 14.28
C ASP A 323 -49.35 8.02 12.98
N LEU A 324 -49.05 8.85 11.97
CA LEU A 324 -48.38 8.43 10.74
C LEU A 324 -46.94 7.97 10.99
N THR A 325 -46.17 8.69 11.84
CA THR A 325 -44.83 8.29 12.25
C THR A 325 -44.84 6.96 13.03
N ASP A 326 -45.76 6.80 13.98
CA ASP A 326 -45.92 5.55 14.75
C ASP A 326 -46.33 4.36 13.86
N HIS A 327 -47.07 4.61 12.78
CA HIS A 327 -47.41 3.59 11.78
C HIS A 327 -46.22 3.23 10.90
N LEU A 328 -45.53 4.23 10.34
CA LEU A 328 -44.35 4.06 9.50
C LEU A 328 -43.22 3.33 10.25
N GLN A 329 -43.00 3.66 11.53
CA GLN A 329 -42.01 2.97 12.35
C GLN A 329 -42.33 1.48 12.53
N LYS A 330 -43.61 1.11 12.68
CA LYS A 330 -44.04 -0.31 12.75
C LYS A 330 -43.84 -1.04 11.43
N GLU A 331 -44.08 -0.39 10.29
CA GLU A 331 -43.79 -0.98 8.97
C GLU A 331 -42.28 -1.13 8.74
N ILE A 332 -41.47 -0.14 9.13
CA ILE A 332 -40.00 -0.21 9.08
C ILE A 332 -39.47 -1.36 9.94
N ASP A 333 -39.98 -1.55 11.15
CA ASP A 333 -39.52 -2.64 12.03
C ASP A 333 -40.01 -4.01 11.56
N ALA A 334 -41.17 -4.08 10.91
CA ALA A 334 -41.63 -5.28 10.21
C ALA A 334 -40.72 -5.63 9.01
N ILE A 335 -40.33 -4.65 8.20
CA ILE A 335 -39.40 -4.81 7.06
C ILE A 335 -38.00 -5.25 7.53
N LYS A 336 -37.48 -4.68 8.63
CA LYS A 336 -36.20 -5.12 9.23
C LYS A 336 -36.26 -6.56 9.74
N GLY A 337 -37.44 -7.05 10.11
CA GLY A 337 -37.66 -8.43 10.57
C GLY A 337 -37.85 -9.45 9.45
N MET A 338 -37.76 -9.05 8.18
CA MET A 338 -37.91 -9.95 7.02
C MET A 338 -36.62 -10.73 6.73
N ILE A 339 -36.79 -12.01 6.42
CA ILE A 339 -35.76 -12.88 5.88
C ILE A 339 -35.58 -12.52 4.41
N GLN A 340 -34.42 -11.96 4.07
CA GLN A 340 -34.11 -11.51 2.71
C GLN A 340 -33.69 -12.66 1.80
N SER A 341 -33.03 -13.68 2.36
CA SER A 341 -32.55 -14.83 1.60
C SER A 341 -32.25 -16.02 2.50
N ILE A 342 -32.52 -17.21 1.99
CA ILE A 342 -32.03 -18.49 2.50
C ILE A 342 -31.37 -19.20 1.32
N VAL A 343 -30.12 -19.65 1.48
CA VAL A 343 -29.36 -20.31 0.40
C VAL A 343 -28.73 -21.59 0.94
N TYR A 344 -28.95 -22.71 0.27
CA TYR A 344 -28.28 -23.97 0.60
C TYR A 344 -26.77 -23.86 0.31
N VAL A 345 -25.95 -24.22 1.29
CA VAL A 345 -24.50 -24.24 1.17
C VAL A 345 -24.04 -25.69 1.04
N PRO A 346 -23.51 -26.11 -0.13
CA PRO A 346 -23.09 -27.48 -0.34
C PRO A 346 -21.82 -27.81 0.45
N THR A 347 -21.82 -28.94 1.15
CA THR A 347 -20.63 -29.49 1.82
C THR A 347 -19.62 -30.09 0.82
N TYR A 348 -20.11 -30.55 -0.35
CA TYR A 348 -19.32 -31.26 -1.36
C TYR A 348 -19.48 -30.62 -2.75
N ALA A 349 -18.46 -30.75 -3.59
CA ALA A 349 -18.39 -30.09 -4.90
C ALA A 349 -19.46 -30.55 -5.92
N ASP A 350 -20.08 -31.72 -5.71
CA ASP A 350 -21.18 -32.22 -6.54
C ASP A 350 -22.55 -31.65 -6.16
N GLY A 351 -22.65 -30.95 -5.02
CA GLY A 351 -23.90 -30.37 -4.50
C GLY A 351 -24.95 -31.39 -4.07
N GLN A 352 -24.56 -32.66 -3.84
CA GLN A 352 -25.49 -33.73 -3.48
C GLN A 352 -25.47 -34.02 -1.97
N VAL A 353 -26.65 -34.31 -1.42
CA VAL A 353 -26.83 -34.75 -0.03
C VAL A 353 -27.22 -36.22 -0.07
N GLN A 354 -26.34 -37.09 0.41
CA GLN A 354 -26.49 -38.54 0.27
C GLN A 354 -27.07 -39.16 1.54
N PHE A 355 -28.16 -39.91 1.40
CA PHE A 355 -28.84 -40.65 2.45
C PHE A 355 -28.67 -42.15 2.21
N ASN A 356 -27.45 -42.65 2.30
CA ASN A 356 -27.11 -44.01 1.85
C ASN A 356 -27.45 -45.09 2.89
N THR A 357 -27.77 -46.29 2.42
CA THR A 357 -27.82 -47.51 3.24
C THR A 357 -26.64 -48.40 2.85
N TYR A 358 -25.76 -48.70 3.80
CA TYR A 358 -24.54 -49.47 3.61
C TYR A 358 -24.74 -50.93 4.01
N TYR A 359 -24.45 -51.84 3.08
CA TYR A 359 -24.57 -53.28 3.25
C TYR A 359 -23.20 -53.95 3.34
N VAL A 360 -23.10 -54.98 4.19
CA VAL A 360 -21.94 -55.90 4.28
C VAL A 360 -22.44 -57.32 4.08
N ASP A 361 -21.64 -58.13 3.40
CA ASP A 361 -21.89 -59.55 3.20
C ASP A 361 -21.33 -60.38 4.36
N PHE A 362 -22.22 -60.91 5.19
CA PHE A 362 -21.88 -61.74 6.37
C PHE A 362 -21.87 -63.24 6.09
N ALA A 363 -22.03 -63.67 4.83
CA ALA A 363 -22.09 -65.10 4.52
C ALA A 363 -20.77 -65.83 4.83
N THR A 364 -20.92 -67.04 5.36
CA THR A 364 -19.82 -67.99 5.60
C THR A 364 -19.98 -69.18 4.67
N GLY A 365 -19.08 -69.29 3.67
CA GLY A 365 -19.02 -70.46 2.77
C GLY A 365 -19.60 -70.27 1.35
N GLY A 366 -19.31 -69.17 0.67
CA GLY A 366 -19.48 -69.05 -0.79
C GLY A 366 -20.88 -68.69 -1.31
N GLY A 367 -21.83 -68.40 -0.42
CA GLY A 367 -23.04 -67.62 -0.73
C GLY A 367 -22.86 -66.15 -0.34
N HIS A 368 -23.94 -65.37 -0.42
CA HIS A 368 -23.98 -63.96 0.00
C HIS A 368 -25.16 -63.70 0.97
N ASP A 369 -24.89 -62.94 2.03
CA ASP A 369 -25.83 -62.50 3.08
C ASP A 369 -25.65 -60.99 3.32
N TRP A 370 -26.09 -60.19 2.32
CA TRP A 370 -25.99 -58.74 2.34
C TRP A 370 -26.96 -58.12 3.35
N LYS A 371 -26.46 -57.70 4.50
CA LYS A 371 -27.24 -57.01 5.56
C LYS A 371 -26.81 -55.57 5.72
N SER A 372 -27.76 -54.69 6.04
CA SER A 372 -27.49 -53.28 6.31
C SER A 372 -26.75 -53.10 7.63
N VAL A 373 -25.52 -52.59 7.60
CA VAL A 373 -24.71 -52.30 8.80
C VAL A 373 -24.94 -50.88 9.29
N VAL A 374 -25.09 -49.91 8.38
CA VAL A 374 -25.41 -48.52 8.72
C VAL A 374 -26.42 -47.95 7.73
N ASN A 375 -27.40 -47.20 8.23
CA ASN A 375 -28.36 -46.47 7.41
C ASN A 375 -28.29 -44.99 7.77
N VAL A 376 -27.77 -44.18 6.86
CA VAL A 376 -27.68 -42.73 7.02
C VAL A 376 -29.03 -42.14 6.63
N ASN A 377 -29.97 -42.18 7.57
CA ASN A 377 -31.27 -41.55 7.44
C ASN A 377 -31.26 -40.10 7.91
N GLU A 378 -30.38 -39.72 8.84
CA GLU A 378 -30.32 -38.37 9.38
C GLU A 378 -29.08 -37.66 8.88
N VAL A 379 -29.25 -36.55 8.17
CA VAL A 379 -28.14 -35.75 7.61
C VAL A 379 -28.35 -34.28 7.93
N ALA A 380 -27.29 -33.68 8.46
CA ALA A 380 -27.18 -32.24 8.68
C ALA A 380 -26.85 -31.52 7.37
N VAL A 381 -27.68 -30.54 6.98
CA VAL A 381 -27.46 -29.68 5.80
C VAL A 381 -27.40 -28.21 6.22
N ARG A 382 -26.56 -27.42 5.54
CA ARG A 382 -26.29 -26.03 5.92
C ARG A 382 -27.02 -25.04 5.02
N PHE A 383 -27.58 -24.00 5.63
CA PHE A 383 -28.20 -22.88 4.93
C PHE A 383 -27.66 -21.55 5.45
N ARG A 384 -27.26 -20.68 4.53
CA ARG A 384 -26.91 -19.29 4.83
C ARG A 384 -28.20 -18.46 4.86
N VAL A 385 -28.36 -17.65 5.91
CA VAL A 385 -29.55 -16.82 6.13
C VAL A 385 -29.15 -15.34 6.18
N SER A 386 -29.92 -14.47 5.54
CA SER A 386 -29.75 -13.02 5.60
C SER A 386 -31.05 -12.31 6.03
N PRO A 387 -31.00 -11.35 6.96
CA PRO A 387 -29.87 -10.99 7.82
C PRO A 387 -29.64 -12.01 8.94
N ALA A 388 -28.43 -12.09 9.49
CA ALA A 388 -28.06 -13.08 10.52
C ALA A 388 -28.92 -13.00 11.80
N ASP A 389 -29.40 -11.80 12.16
CA ASP A 389 -30.18 -11.56 13.39
C ASP A 389 -31.49 -12.35 13.50
N VAL A 390 -32.00 -12.91 12.39
CA VAL A 390 -33.22 -13.75 12.36
C VAL A 390 -32.95 -15.21 12.72
N ILE A 391 -31.69 -15.66 12.77
CA ILE A 391 -31.34 -17.07 13.02
C ILE A 391 -31.82 -17.55 14.38
N LYS A 392 -31.77 -16.68 15.41
CA LYS A 392 -32.33 -16.99 16.74
C LYS A 392 -33.82 -17.33 16.70
N ASP A 393 -34.59 -16.67 15.82
CA ASP A 393 -36.03 -16.86 15.68
C ASP A 393 -36.34 -18.15 14.89
N LEU A 394 -35.47 -18.52 13.93
CA LEU A 394 -35.53 -19.79 13.20
C LEU A 394 -35.19 -20.99 14.08
N VAL A 395 -34.12 -20.89 14.88
CA VAL A 395 -33.72 -21.93 15.84
C VAL A 395 -34.80 -22.13 16.91
N ALA A 396 -35.36 -21.05 17.47
CA ALA A 396 -36.44 -21.11 18.46
C ALA A 396 -37.77 -21.73 17.96
N CYS A 397 -37.89 -22.04 16.66
CA CYS A 397 -39.02 -22.80 16.13
C CYS A 397 -38.96 -24.31 16.49
N TYR A 398 -37.81 -24.83 16.92
CA TYR A 398 -37.61 -26.24 17.33
C TYR A 398 -37.02 -26.34 18.75
N GLY A 399 -37.49 -27.30 19.53
CA GLY A 399 -36.92 -27.66 20.84
C GLY A 399 -35.72 -28.61 20.74
N GLU A 400 -35.07 -28.89 21.87
CA GLU A 400 -33.85 -29.73 21.95
C GLU A 400 -34.03 -31.14 21.38
N ASN A 401 -35.25 -31.71 21.43
CA ASN A 401 -35.56 -33.04 20.87
C ASN A 401 -36.19 -33.00 19.46
N GLY A 402 -36.19 -31.84 18.79
CA GLY A 402 -36.73 -31.70 17.43
C GLY A 402 -38.24 -31.47 17.32
N GLU A 403 -38.91 -31.22 18.45
CA GLU A 403 -40.33 -30.89 18.51
C GLU A 403 -40.61 -29.42 18.17
N VAL A 404 -41.67 -29.15 17.40
CA VAL A 404 -41.99 -27.79 16.92
C VAL A 404 -42.57 -26.96 18.07
N SER A 405 -41.98 -25.78 18.30
CA SER A 405 -42.38 -24.87 19.37
C SER A 405 -43.81 -24.33 19.18
N GLU A 406 -44.62 -24.33 20.24
CA GLU A 406 -45.95 -23.71 20.24
C GLU A 406 -45.86 -22.22 19.85
N ASN A 407 -44.82 -21.54 20.34
CA ASN A 407 -44.51 -20.14 20.09
C ASN A 407 -43.63 -19.90 18.83
N ALA A 408 -43.43 -20.90 17.97
CA ALA A 408 -42.67 -20.75 16.74
C ALA A 408 -43.16 -19.55 15.91
N LYS A 409 -42.25 -18.65 15.53
CA LYS A 409 -42.56 -17.46 14.72
C LYS A 409 -42.86 -17.82 13.25
N TYR A 410 -42.26 -18.90 12.78
CA TYR A 410 -42.31 -19.37 11.41
C TYR A 410 -42.88 -20.79 11.31
N VAL A 411 -43.45 -21.10 10.15
CA VAL A 411 -43.69 -22.48 9.70
C VAL A 411 -42.54 -22.85 8.77
N ILE A 412 -41.72 -23.81 9.21
CA ILE A 412 -40.54 -24.27 8.48
C ILE A 412 -40.83 -25.67 7.94
N SER A 413 -40.62 -25.86 6.64
CA SER A 413 -40.96 -27.09 5.91
C SER A 413 -39.94 -27.37 4.81
N VAL A 414 -40.10 -28.49 4.11
CA VAL A 414 -39.22 -28.91 3.01
C VAL A 414 -40.04 -29.22 1.76
N ASP A 415 -39.94 -28.39 0.72
CA ASP A 415 -40.52 -28.74 -0.58
C ASP A 415 -39.67 -29.81 -1.28
N CYS A 416 -40.33 -30.85 -1.78
CA CYS A 416 -39.70 -32.08 -2.25
C CYS A 416 -40.21 -32.48 -3.63
N GLN A 417 -39.44 -32.21 -4.68
CA GLN A 417 -39.75 -32.62 -6.04
C GLN A 417 -39.03 -33.92 -6.40
N LYS A 418 -39.77 -35.00 -6.67
CA LYS A 418 -39.16 -36.26 -7.14
C LYS A 418 -38.52 -36.01 -8.52
N VAL A 419 -37.25 -36.42 -8.67
CA VAL A 419 -36.38 -36.11 -9.84
C VAL A 419 -36.91 -36.61 -11.20
N LYS A 420 -38.07 -37.29 -11.25
CA LYS A 420 -38.71 -37.76 -12.50
C LYS A 420 -40.22 -37.46 -12.69
N THR A 421 -40.96 -36.92 -11.71
CA THR A 421 -42.38 -36.46 -11.86
C THR A 421 -42.85 -35.72 -10.59
N ARG A 422 -43.74 -34.73 -10.73
CA ARG A 422 -44.30 -33.97 -9.58
C ARG A 422 -45.38 -34.75 -8.81
N SER A 423 -45.50 -34.50 -7.50
CA SER A 423 -46.53 -34.99 -6.53
C SER A 423 -46.27 -36.35 -5.85
N LEU A 424 -46.62 -36.60 -4.57
CA LEU A 424 -46.75 -35.77 -3.35
C LEU A 424 -46.65 -36.71 -2.12
N ASN A 425 -46.00 -36.25 -1.05
CA ASN A 425 -45.99 -36.70 0.36
C ASN A 425 -44.63 -36.29 0.92
N ASP A 426 -44.57 -35.43 1.95
CA ASP A 426 -43.31 -34.95 2.56
C ASP A 426 -42.49 -36.14 3.04
N PRO A 427 -41.40 -36.51 2.34
CA PRO A 427 -40.69 -37.75 2.63
C PRO A 427 -39.55 -37.50 3.62
N PHE A 428 -39.05 -36.26 3.69
CA PHE A 428 -38.10 -35.76 4.67
C PHE A 428 -38.83 -35.04 5.79
N LYS A 429 -38.35 -35.19 7.02
CA LYS A 429 -38.78 -34.40 8.18
C LYS A 429 -37.62 -33.56 8.69
N ILE A 430 -37.91 -32.38 9.23
CA ILE A 430 -36.90 -31.61 9.97
C ILE A 430 -36.91 -32.11 11.41
N LYS A 431 -35.73 -32.54 11.89
CA LYS A 431 -35.49 -33.01 13.27
C LYS A 431 -34.88 -31.96 14.18
N GLY A 432 -34.54 -30.78 13.67
CA GLY A 432 -33.98 -29.69 14.45
C GLY A 432 -33.21 -28.71 13.59
N ILE A 433 -33.00 -27.52 14.15
CA ILE A 433 -32.24 -26.43 13.55
C ILE A 433 -31.32 -25.88 14.64
N LYS A 434 -30.03 -25.76 14.35
CA LYS A 434 -29.03 -25.15 15.26
C LYS A 434 -28.17 -24.13 14.54
N VAL A 435 -27.50 -23.29 15.31
CA VAL A 435 -26.46 -22.36 14.81
C VAL A 435 -25.20 -23.16 14.45
N VAL A 436 -24.45 -22.70 13.44
CA VAL A 436 -23.09 -23.21 13.17
C VAL A 436 -22.09 -22.39 13.99
N ASP A 437 -21.31 -23.07 14.84
CA ASP A 437 -20.29 -22.41 15.66
C ASP A 437 -19.27 -21.64 14.80
N ALA A 438 -18.86 -20.47 15.28
CA ALA A 438 -18.02 -19.49 14.59
C ALA A 438 -18.55 -18.89 13.27
N GLU A 439 -19.69 -19.34 12.73
CA GLU A 439 -20.30 -18.81 11.50
C GLU A 439 -21.72 -18.24 11.74
N PRO A 440 -21.85 -16.99 12.25
CA PRO A 440 -23.12 -16.44 12.74
C PRO A 440 -24.21 -16.24 11.67
N ASN A 441 -23.91 -16.47 10.39
CA ASN A 441 -24.82 -16.30 9.25
C ASN A 441 -25.37 -17.65 8.74
N LEU A 442 -25.05 -18.77 9.42
CA LEU A 442 -25.31 -20.13 8.97
C LEU A 442 -26.10 -20.93 10.00
N ILE A 443 -27.09 -21.68 9.52
CA ILE A 443 -27.83 -22.68 10.28
C ILE A 443 -27.53 -24.08 9.75
N GLU A 444 -27.58 -25.04 10.64
CA GLU A 444 -27.53 -26.47 10.31
C GLU A 444 -28.90 -27.07 10.61
N VAL A 445 -29.55 -27.61 9.58
CA VAL A 445 -30.88 -28.22 9.62
C VAL A 445 -30.71 -29.73 9.49
N THR A 446 -31.20 -30.49 10.47
CA THR A 446 -31.15 -31.95 10.43
C THR A 446 -32.36 -32.50 9.69
N LEU A 447 -32.12 -33.16 8.55
CA LEU A 447 -33.15 -33.82 7.76
C LEU A 447 -33.20 -35.33 8.06
N ASP A 448 -34.37 -35.83 8.42
CA ASP A 448 -34.67 -37.25 8.61
C ASP A 448 -35.34 -37.81 7.35
N ALA A 449 -34.65 -38.74 6.71
CA ALA A 449 -35.01 -39.45 5.49
C ALA A 449 -35.53 -40.88 5.74
N SER A 450 -35.89 -41.24 6.98
CA SER A 450 -36.31 -42.61 7.33
C SER A 450 -37.55 -43.10 6.57
N ALA A 451 -38.38 -42.18 6.04
CA ALA A 451 -39.54 -42.48 5.20
C ALA A 451 -39.24 -42.40 3.68
N VAL A 452 -38.04 -41.95 3.29
CA VAL A 452 -37.64 -41.71 1.89
C VAL A 452 -37.28 -43.01 1.18
N LYS A 453 -37.87 -43.20 -0.02
CA LYS A 453 -37.64 -44.40 -0.86
C LYS A 453 -37.05 -44.10 -2.24
N ASN A 454 -36.80 -42.83 -2.57
CA ASN A 454 -36.34 -42.36 -3.87
C ASN A 454 -35.44 -41.13 -3.67
N SER A 455 -34.75 -40.69 -4.71
CA SER A 455 -34.04 -39.40 -4.72
C SER A 455 -34.98 -38.23 -5.11
N TYR A 456 -34.76 -37.07 -4.49
CA TYR A 456 -35.56 -35.85 -4.62
C TYR A 456 -34.68 -34.62 -4.84
N ALA A 457 -35.20 -33.59 -5.49
CA ALA A 457 -34.74 -32.23 -5.32
C ALA A 457 -35.47 -31.63 -4.10
N VAL A 458 -34.72 -31.10 -3.14
CA VAL A 458 -35.25 -30.60 -1.85
C VAL A 458 -34.89 -29.13 -1.69
N ALA A 459 -35.82 -28.33 -1.19
CA ALA A 459 -35.59 -26.93 -0.79
C ALA A 459 -36.19 -26.69 0.61
N LEU A 460 -35.55 -25.84 1.42
CA LEU A 460 -36.09 -25.40 2.69
C LEU A 460 -37.06 -24.24 2.44
N THR A 461 -38.29 -24.34 2.97
CA THR A 461 -39.33 -23.32 2.85
C THR A 461 -39.67 -22.72 4.22
N VAL A 462 -39.69 -21.39 4.31
CA VAL A 462 -40.00 -20.66 5.55
C VAL A 462 -41.09 -19.64 5.28
N THR A 463 -42.20 -19.77 6.01
CA THR A 463 -43.34 -18.84 5.97
C THR A 463 -43.69 -18.32 7.36
N ASP A 464 -44.33 -17.15 7.46
CA ASP A 464 -44.80 -16.62 8.77
C ASP A 464 -45.93 -17.47 9.37
N LYS A 465 -45.86 -17.74 10.69
CA LYS A 465 -46.94 -18.43 11.43
C LYS A 465 -48.05 -17.44 11.82
N VAL A 466 -48.77 -16.89 10.83
CA VAL A 466 -49.87 -15.92 11.02
C VAL A 466 -51.25 -16.51 10.73
N ALA A 467 -52.29 -15.86 11.26
CA ALA A 467 -53.67 -16.15 10.89
C ALA A 467 -53.96 -15.78 9.42
N ALA A 468 -54.83 -16.55 8.77
CA ALA A 468 -55.05 -16.52 7.31
C ALA A 468 -55.65 -15.22 6.75
N ASP A 469 -55.99 -14.26 7.61
CA ASP A 469 -56.52 -12.93 7.28
C ASP A 469 -55.45 -11.82 7.23
N LYS A 470 -54.17 -12.15 7.50
CA LYS A 470 -53.05 -11.19 7.52
C LYS A 470 -52.05 -11.44 6.38
N LYS A 471 -51.41 -10.36 5.91
CA LYS A 471 -50.32 -10.44 4.94
C LYS A 471 -49.13 -11.20 5.54
N THR A 472 -48.63 -12.21 4.83
CA THR A 472 -47.31 -12.78 5.06
C THR A 472 -46.24 -11.78 4.63
N LEU A 473 -45.19 -11.63 5.43
CA LEU A 473 -44.01 -10.83 5.13
C LEU A 473 -42.85 -11.73 4.70
N ASN A 474 -42.79 -12.94 5.26
CA ASN A 474 -41.83 -13.97 4.92
C ASN A 474 -42.53 -15.11 4.18
N ASP A 475 -42.13 -15.31 2.93
CA ASP A 475 -42.37 -16.51 2.13
C ASP A 475 -41.13 -16.72 1.26
N VAL A 476 -40.16 -17.45 1.81
CA VAL A 476 -38.85 -17.65 1.19
C VAL A 476 -38.51 -19.13 1.08
N SER A 477 -37.91 -19.50 -0.04
CA SER A 477 -37.40 -20.83 -0.31
C SER A 477 -35.91 -20.79 -0.61
N SER A 478 -35.17 -21.82 -0.20
CA SER A 478 -33.81 -22.02 -0.66
C SER A 478 -33.77 -22.41 -2.14
N ASN A 479 -32.60 -22.30 -2.77
CA ASN A 479 -32.33 -23.10 -3.96
C ASN A 479 -32.52 -24.60 -3.66
N TYR A 480 -32.98 -25.35 -4.66
CA TYR A 480 -33.05 -26.81 -4.55
C TYR A 480 -31.66 -27.43 -4.56
N PHE A 481 -31.48 -28.50 -3.79
CA PHE A 481 -30.33 -29.39 -3.83
C PHE A 481 -30.78 -30.84 -4.03
N ALA A 482 -29.87 -31.70 -4.50
CA ALA A 482 -30.20 -33.10 -4.78
C ALA A 482 -30.02 -33.96 -3.54
N ALA A 483 -31.13 -34.43 -2.96
CA ALA A 483 -31.13 -35.45 -1.91
C ALA A 483 -31.20 -36.84 -2.56
N VAL A 484 -30.10 -37.60 -2.49
CA VAL A 484 -29.94 -38.90 -3.17
C VAL A 484 -30.01 -40.04 -2.17
N LYS A 485 -30.89 -41.01 -2.40
CA LYS A 485 -30.97 -42.25 -1.59
C LYS A 485 -30.44 -43.41 -2.44
N SER A 486 -29.32 -44.01 -2.01
CA SER A 486 -28.68 -45.16 -2.68
C SER A 486 -28.42 -46.30 -1.69
N ASN A 487 -28.44 -47.54 -2.21
CA ASN A 487 -27.87 -48.69 -1.50
C ASN A 487 -26.41 -48.83 -1.94
N LEU A 488 -25.49 -48.97 -0.98
CA LEU A 488 -24.07 -49.11 -1.22
C LEU A 488 -23.55 -50.39 -0.56
N TYR A 489 -22.72 -51.14 -1.29
CA TYR A 489 -22.28 -52.48 -0.93
C TYR A 489 -20.78 -52.45 -0.61
N ILE A 490 -20.43 -52.60 0.67
CA ILE A 490 -19.05 -52.59 1.15
C ILE A 490 -18.38 -53.90 0.71
N SER A 491 -17.31 -53.77 -0.07
CA SER A 491 -16.52 -54.90 -0.60
C SER A 491 -15.17 -55.06 0.09
N LYS A 492 -14.62 -53.97 0.63
CA LYS A 492 -13.33 -53.95 1.32
C LYS A 492 -13.34 -52.91 2.43
N VAL A 493 -12.70 -53.21 3.55
CA VAL A 493 -12.37 -52.24 4.59
C VAL A 493 -10.92 -52.45 5.02
N GLU A 494 -10.16 -51.37 5.11
CA GLU A 494 -8.76 -51.37 5.55
C GLU A 494 -8.55 -50.28 6.62
N TRP A 495 -7.63 -50.48 7.55
CA TRP A 495 -7.12 -49.37 8.37
C TRP A 495 -6.01 -48.63 7.62
N ALA A 496 -6.24 -47.34 7.36
CA ALA A 496 -5.21 -46.43 6.87
C ALA A 496 -4.52 -45.79 8.09
N SER A 497 -3.26 -46.16 8.32
CA SER A 497 -2.44 -45.57 9.37
C SER A 497 -1.53 -44.49 8.80
N ALA A 498 -1.48 -43.32 9.46
CA ALA A 498 -0.51 -42.27 9.14
C ALA A 498 0.95 -42.79 9.23
N ASN A 499 1.21 -43.72 10.17
CA ASN A 499 2.52 -44.31 10.41
C ASN A 499 2.81 -45.57 9.56
N ALA A 500 1.97 -45.89 8.56
CA ALA A 500 2.17 -47.05 7.68
C ALA A 500 3.48 -47.03 6.87
N GLY A 501 4.07 -45.85 6.65
CA GLY A 501 5.32 -45.63 5.91
C GLY A 501 6.60 -45.65 6.75
N VAL A 502 6.50 -45.79 8.08
CA VAL A 502 7.68 -45.72 8.97
C VAL A 502 8.54 -46.97 8.81
N ALA A 503 9.80 -46.79 8.41
CA ALA A 503 10.75 -47.88 8.16
C ALA A 503 11.74 -48.15 9.30
N THR A 504 11.89 -47.22 10.27
CA THR A 504 12.87 -47.33 11.36
C THR A 504 12.31 -46.81 12.69
N VAL A 505 12.69 -47.46 13.79
CA VAL A 505 12.32 -47.05 15.16
C VAL A 505 13.53 -47.09 16.08
N LYS A 506 13.69 -46.07 16.93
CA LYS A 506 14.76 -46.04 17.94
C LYS A 506 14.53 -47.10 19.02
N LYS A 507 15.58 -47.82 19.44
CA LYS A 507 15.53 -48.73 20.60
C LYS A 507 14.96 -48.01 21.84
N GLY A 508 13.86 -48.54 22.40
CA GLY A 508 13.13 -47.98 23.53
C GLY A 508 11.92 -47.09 23.15
N ALA A 509 11.84 -46.63 21.89
CA ALA A 509 10.71 -45.86 21.38
C ALA A 509 9.57 -46.76 20.85
N SER A 510 8.46 -46.13 20.46
CA SER A 510 7.29 -46.79 19.90
C SER A 510 6.82 -46.12 18.61
N ILE A 511 6.13 -46.88 17.76
CA ILE A 511 5.28 -46.37 16.67
C ILE A 511 3.84 -46.67 17.07
N ASP A 512 2.93 -45.71 16.94
CA ASP A 512 1.49 -45.94 17.15
C ASP A 512 0.75 -45.96 15.80
N TYR A 513 0.25 -47.13 15.40
CA TYR A 513 -0.47 -47.27 14.14
C TYR A 513 -1.94 -46.76 14.21
N LYS A 514 -2.45 -46.38 15.38
CA LYS A 514 -3.75 -45.69 15.58
C LYS A 514 -3.64 -44.19 15.85
N GLU A 515 -2.42 -43.63 15.84
CA GLU A 515 -2.17 -42.23 16.16
C GLU A 515 -3.02 -41.26 15.32
N ASN A 516 -3.53 -40.23 15.99
CA ASN A 516 -4.26 -39.11 15.41
C ASN A 516 -3.67 -37.80 15.96
N ASP A 517 -3.56 -36.78 15.12
CA ASP A 517 -2.87 -35.53 15.42
C ASP A 517 -3.86 -34.52 16.02
N GLY A 518 -4.00 -34.56 17.35
CA GLY A 518 -4.96 -33.74 18.08
C GLY A 518 -6.41 -34.04 17.66
N ASP A 519 -7.13 -33.00 17.24
CA ASP A 519 -8.52 -33.11 16.75
C ASP A 519 -8.61 -33.60 15.30
N ALA A 520 -7.50 -33.67 14.56
CA ALA A 520 -7.46 -34.16 13.18
C ALA A 520 -7.29 -35.69 13.17
N LYS A 521 -8.33 -36.42 12.72
CA LYS A 521 -8.21 -37.86 12.44
C LYS A 521 -7.31 -38.07 11.20
N VAL A 522 -6.07 -38.50 11.42
CA VAL A 522 -5.09 -38.80 10.36
C VAL A 522 -5.04 -40.31 10.05
N SER A 523 -5.44 -41.15 11.00
CA SER A 523 -5.62 -42.59 10.82
C SER A 523 -7.11 -42.95 10.93
N ASP A 524 -7.67 -43.56 9.89
CA ASP A 524 -9.10 -43.93 9.82
C ASP A 524 -9.31 -45.22 8.99
N TYR A 525 -10.54 -45.75 8.99
CA TYR A 525 -10.93 -46.86 8.14
C TYR A 525 -11.25 -46.38 6.72
N ASN A 526 -10.52 -46.89 5.73
CA ASN A 526 -10.87 -46.75 4.32
C ASN A 526 -11.84 -47.86 3.92
N VAL A 527 -13.02 -47.46 3.43
CA VAL A 527 -14.12 -48.34 3.04
C VAL A 527 -14.31 -48.25 1.52
N THR A 528 -14.27 -49.38 0.83
CA THR A 528 -14.56 -49.47 -0.61
C THR A 528 -16.00 -49.93 -0.84
N VAL A 529 -16.83 -49.04 -1.36
CA VAL A 529 -18.25 -49.23 -1.64
C VAL A 529 -18.53 -49.39 -3.13
N ASN A 530 -19.54 -50.19 -3.47
CA ASN A 530 -20.05 -50.38 -4.83
C ASN A 530 -21.53 -49.99 -4.89
N THR A 531 -22.00 -49.55 -6.06
CA THR A 531 -23.36 -49.00 -6.23
C THR A 531 -24.43 -50.03 -6.56
N ALA A 532 -24.04 -51.28 -6.85
CA ALA A 532 -24.96 -52.36 -7.18
C ALA A 532 -24.41 -53.74 -6.77
N ILE A 533 -25.25 -54.76 -6.95
CA ILE A 533 -24.89 -56.18 -6.92
C ILE A 533 -25.44 -56.86 -8.19
N LYS A 534 -24.70 -57.87 -8.67
CA LYS A 534 -25.06 -58.71 -9.81
C LYS A 534 -26.14 -59.72 -9.42
N ALA A 535 -26.76 -60.36 -10.42
CA ALA A 535 -27.77 -61.41 -10.20
C ALA A 535 -27.25 -62.66 -9.46
N ASN A 536 -25.93 -62.88 -9.41
CA ASN A 536 -25.30 -63.94 -8.61
C ASN A 536 -24.89 -63.50 -7.19
N GLY A 537 -25.07 -62.21 -6.83
CA GLY A 537 -24.80 -61.65 -5.50
C GLY A 537 -23.45 -60.94 -5.35
N ASP A 538 -22.53 -61.08 -6.31
CA ASP A 538 -21.28 -60.31 -6.37
C ASP A 538 -21.55 -58.80 -6.45
N VAL A 539 -20.62 -57.98 -5.96
CA VAL A 539 -20.68 -56.51 -6.16
C VAL A 539 -20.58 -56.11 -7.63
N ASP A 540 -21.21 -55.00 -7.99
CA ASP A 540 -21.23 -54.44 -9.34
C ASP A 540 -21.18 -52.90 -9.39
N GLY A 541 -20.80 -52.38 -10.55
CA GLY A 541 -20.54 -50.95 -10.75
C GLY A 541 -19.09 -50.54 -10.43
N THR A 542 -18.83 -49.24 -10.49
CA THR A 542 -17.50 -48.69 -10.18
C THR A 542 -17.28 -48.63 -8.66
N PRO A 543 -16.20 -49.22 -8.12
CA PRO A 543 -15.86 -49.08 -6.71
C PRO A 543 -15.40 -47.65 -6.39
N ASP A 544 -15.81 -47.13 -5.25
CA ASP A 544 -15.39 -45.85 -4.69
C ASP A 544 -14.81 -46.10 -3.28
N THR A 545 -13.67 -45.48 -2.94
CA THR A 545 -12.99 -45.71 -1.65
C THR A 545 -12.89 -44.40 -0.87
N LYS A 546 -13.49 -44.39 0.32
CA LYS A 546 -13.65 -43.21 1.19
C LYS A 546 -13.47 -43.58 2.65
N THR A 547 -13.25 -42.60 3.52
CA THR A 547 -13.24 -42.82 4.97
C THR A 547 -14.65 -43.05 5.51
N LEU A 548 -14.77 -43.56 6.75
CA LEU A 548 -16.09 -43.66 7.41
C LEU A 548 -16.77 -42.30 7.55
N SER A 549 -15.99 -41.25 7.86
CA SER A 549 -16.51 -39.89 8.06
C SER A 549 -17.05 -39.28 6.75
N GLU A 550 -16.35 -39.44 5.63
CA GLU A 550 -16.81 -39.03 4.30
C GLU A 550 -18.11 -39.76 3.86
N LEU A 551 -18.31 -40.98 4.35
CA LEU A 551 -19.51 -41.78 4.07
C LEU A 551 -20.67 -41.52 5.07
N GLY A 552 -20.46 -40.72 6.12
CA GLY A 552 -21.43 -40.48 7.18
C GLY A 552 -21.65 -41.69 8.10
N ILE A 553 -20.67 -42.59 8.20
CA ILE A 553 -20.74 -43.86 8.93
C ILE A 553 -20.07 -43.71 10.30
N SER A 554 -20.70 -44.24 11.36
CA SER A 554 -20.05 -44.39 12.67
C SER A 554 -19.20 -45.65 12.73
N ASP A 555 -18.02 -45.52 13.34
CA ASP A 555 -17.09 -46.60 13.69
C ASP A 555 -17.64 -47.61 14.72
N LYS A 556 -18.82 -47.40 15.31
CA LYS A 556 -19.44 -48.27 16.33
C LYS A 556 -19.43 -49.78 16.01
N TYR A 557 -19.57 -50.14 14.73
CA TYR A 557 -19.59 -51.55 14.28
C TYR A 557 -18.30 -51.98 13.59
N PHE A 558 -17.26 -51.15 13.61
CA PHE A 558 -15.96 -51.37 13.00
C PHE A 558 -14.91 -51.51 14.10
N SER A 559 -14.11 -52.57 14.03
CA SER A 559 -12.99 -52.80 14.93
C SER A 559 -11.73 -53.12 14.13
N VAL A 560 -10.60 -52.58 14.53
CA VAL A 560 -9.28 -52.93 13.98
C VAL A 560 -8.38 -53.44 15.09
N ALA A 561 -7.79 -54.61 14.84
CA ALA A 561 -6.74 -55.21 15.63
C ALA A 561 -5.44 -55.27 14.81
N PHE A 562 -4.30 -55.25 15.50
CA PHE A 562 -2.97 -55.33 14.89
C PHE A 562 -2.27 -56.62 15.27
N SER A 563 -1.50 -57.15 14.34
CA SER A 563 -0.63 -58.30 14.55
C SER A 563 0.68 -58.13 13.79
N THR A 564 1.61 -59.06 13.95
CA THR A 564 2.86 -59.11 13.20
C THR A 564 2.86 -60.33 12.29
N THR A 565 3.45 -60.21 11.10
CA THR A 565 3.48 -61.31 10.11
C THR A 565 4.39 -62.48 10.54
N ALA A 566 5.30 -62.23 11.49
CA ALA A 566 6.18 -63.22 12.10
C ALA A 566 6.31 -62.99 13.62
N ASN A 567 6.78 -64.00 14.36
CA ASN A 567 6.99 -63.87 15.81
C ASN A 567 8.21 -62.99 16.13
N VAL A 568 7.96 -61.75 16.56
CA VAL A 568 8.98 -60.75 16.89
C VAL A 568 9.08 -60.42 18.38
N ALA A 569 8.42 -61.20 19.25
CA ALA A 569 8.22 -60.88 20.68
C ALA A 569 9.51 -60.75 21.51
N ALA A 570 10.64 -61.26 21.01
CA ALA A 570 11.96 -61.03 21.61
C ALA A 570 12.42 -59.57 21.49
N ASN A 571 12.09 -58.90 20.37
CA ASN A 571 12.63 -57.60 20.01
C ASN A 571 11.60 -56.47 19.98
N PHE A 572 10.32 -56.79 19.83
CA PHE A 572 9.22 -55.83 19.81
C PHE A 572 8.08 -56.27 20.74
N ASP A 573 7.34 -55.31 21.28
CA ASP A 573 6.04 -55.52 21.93
C ASP A 573 4.97 -54.76 21.12
N LEU A 574 4.07 -55.48 20.46
CA LEU A 574 2.90 -54.89 19.80
C LEU A 574 1.67 -55.03 20.71
N ASN A 575 1.04 -53.92 21.05
CA ASN A 575 -0.31 -53.95 21.61
C ASN A 575 -1.32 -54.12 20.46
N ALA A 576 -1.99 -55.28 20.41
CA ALA A 576 -2.92 -55.63 19.35
C ALA A 576 -4.18 -54.73 19.31
N GLU A 577 -4.58 -54.13 20.43
CA GLU A 577 -5.75 -53.26 20.52
C GLU A 577 -5.40 -51.81 20.22
N THR A 578 -4.32 -51.27 20.79
CA THR A 578 -3.94 -49.87 20.57
C THR A 578 -3.12 -49.67 19.29
N GLY A 579 -2.53 -50.71 18.71
CA GLY A 579 -1.64 -50.56 17.55
C GLY A 579 -0.27 -49.97 17.89
N VAL A 580 0.10 -49.91 19.17
CA VAL A 580 1.41 -49.39 19.59
C VAL A 580 2.46 -50.51 19.50
N LEU A 581 3.41 -50.36 18.59
CA LEU A 581 4.60 -51.21 18.42
C LEU A 581 5.79 -50.57 19.15
N LYS A 582 6.22 -51.16 20.27
CA LYS A 582 7.39 -50.71 21.04
C LYS A 582 8.63 -51.53 20.71
N ALA A 583 9.75 -50.87 20.44
CA ALA A 583 11.04 -51.51 20.21
C ALA A 583 11.82 -51.70 21.51
N LYS A 584 12.24 -52.94 21.80
CA LYS A 584 13.03 -53.30 23.01
C LYS A 584 14.31 -54.09 22.71
N GLY A 585 14.36 -54.76 21.56
CA GLY A 585 15.42 -55.67 21.15
C GLY A 585 16.69 -54.97 20.70
N ASP A 586 17.55 -55.72 20.01
CA ASP A 586 18.79 -55.19 19.47
C ASP A 586 18.61 -54.52 18.12
N ALA A 587 19.48 -53.55 17.84
CA ALA A 587 19.50 -52.86 16.55
C ALA A 587 19.70 -53.86 15.41
N GLY A 588 19.05 -53.61 14.28
CA GLY A 588 18.98 -54.54 13.16
C GLY A 588 17.76 -55.44 13.16
N SER A 589 17.07 -55.62 14.31
CA SER A 589 15.84 -56.42 14.37
C SER A 589 14.71 -55.81 13.54
N GLN A 590 13.94 -56.65 12.85
CA GLN A 590 12.85 -56.24 11.94
C GLN A 590 11.48 -56.73 12.42
N ALA A 591 10.42 -55.99 12.09
CA ALA A 591 9.03 -56.39 12.27
C ALA A 591 8.13 -55.75 11.21
N THR A 592 7.27 -56.56 10.58
CA THR A 592 6.16 -56.08 9.74
C THR A 592 4.87 -56.18 10.53
N VAL A 593 4.22 -55.03 10.75
CA VAL A 593 2.89 -54.95 11.37
C VAL A 593 1.82 -55.03 10.28
N GLN A 594 0.74 -55.73 10.58
CA GLN A 594 -0.46 -55.78 9.76
C GLN A 594 -1.69 -55.38 10.59
N SER A 595 -2.67 -54.75 9.95
CA SER A 595 -3.98 -54.50 10.52
C SER A 595 -5.02 -55.47 9.97
N ILE A 596 -6.00 -55.84 10.80
CA ILE A 596 -7.14 -56.66 10.42
C ILE A 596 -8.40 -55.91 10.86
N VAL A 597 -9.29 -55.62 9.91
CA VAL A 597 -10.57 -54.97 10.20
C VAL A 597 -11.68 -56.01 10.29
N THR A 598 -12.46 -55.94 11.36
CA THR A 598 -13.66 -56.74 11.59
C THR A 598 -14.87 -55.84 11.72
N VAL A 599 -15.91 -56.12 10.93
CA VAL A 599 -17.20 -55.42 10.98
C VAL A 599 -18.26 -56.33 11.58
N THR A 600 -19.08 -55.78 12.47
CA THR A 600 -20.10 -56.53 13.23
C THR A 600 -21.50 -56.27 12.69
N ASP A 601 -22.33 -57.31 12.59
CA ASP A 601 -23.76 -57.21 12.24
C ASP A 601 -24.51 -56.49 13.38
N PRO A 602 -25.12 -55.31 13.13
CA PRO A 602 -25.81 -54.53 14.17
C PRO A 602 -26.92 -55.31 14.88
N ALA A 603 -27.54 -56.29 14.22
CA ALA A 603 -28.63 -57.07 14.80
C ALA A 603 -28.15 -58.01 15.92
N THR A 604 -26.87 -58.42 15.89
CA THR A 604 -26.28 -59.39 16.83
C THR A 604 -25.18 -58.79 17.71
N ALA A 605 -24.86 -57.50 17.55
CA ALA A 605 -23.73 -56.82 18.20
C ALA A 605 -23.75 -56.82 19.75
N GLY A 606 -24.85 -57.19 20.39
CA GLY A 606 -24.99 -57.34 21.84
C GLY A 606 -25.10 -58.79 22.33
N GLU A 607 -24.96 -59.78 21.43
CA GLU A 607 -24.99 -61.20 21.75
C GLU A 607 -23.60 -61.71 22.17
N GLU A 608 -23.54 -62.86 22.85
CA GLU A 608 -22.28 -63.46 23.33
C GLU A 608 -21.33 -63.86 22.17
N HIS A 609 -21.90 -64.16 21.00
CA HIS A 609 -21.19 -64.51 19.77
C HIS A 609 -21.77 -63.72 18.58
N PRO A 610 -21.40 -62.43 18.42
CA PRO A 610 -21.94 -61.59 17.36
C PRO A 610 -21.49 -62.08 15.98
N THR A 611 -22.37 -61.94 14.99
CA THR A 611 -22.04 -62.22 13.59
C THR A 611 -21.09 -61.14 13.06
N THR A 612 -19.96 -61.54 12.49
CA THR A 612 -18.91 -60.62 12.04
C THR A 612 -18.39 -60.97 10.65
N LYS A 613 -17.89 -59.94 9.94
CA LYS A 613 -17.15 -60.05 8.68
C LYS A 613 -15.73 -59.54 8.91
N VAL A 614 -14.75 -60.43 8.76
CA VAL A 614 -13.32 -60.10 8.78
C VAL A 614 -12.88 -59.78 7.35
N TYR A 615 -12.14 -58.69 7.17
CA TYR A 615 -11.51 -58.31 5.90
C TYR A 615 -10.04 -58.73 5.86
N ASP A 616 -9.48 -58.85 4.65
CA ASP A 616 -8.09 -59.23 4.44
C ASP A 616 -7.12 -58.31 5.20
N ALA A 617 -6.04 -58.90 5.72
CA ALA A 617 -5.03 -58.16 6.45
C ALA A 617 -4.28 -57.19 5.55
N LYS A 618 -4.01 -55.98 6.05
CA LYS A 618 -3.18 -54.98 5.38
C LYS A 618 -1.83 -54.87 6.08
N GLU A 619 -0.79 -55.30 5.40
CA GLU A 619 0.61 -55.13 5.82
C GLU A 619 1.06 -53.66 5.66
N TYR A 620 1.94 -53.22 6.56
CA TYR A 620 2.62 -51.93 6.50
C TYR A 620 4.10 -52.09 6.17
N THR A 621 4.82 -50.98 6.07
CA THR A 621 6.28 -50.99 5.85
C THR A 621 6.99 -51.78 6.97
N GLU A 622 7.99 -52.58 6.61
CA GLU A 622 8.82 -53.29 7.59
C GLU A 622 9.62 -52.28 8.43
N VAL A 623 9.49 -52.39 9.76
CA VAL A 623 10.16 -51.52 10.73
C VAL A 623 11.45 -52.17 11.21
N LYS A 624 12.56 -51.44 11.13
CA LYS A 624 13.87 -51.85 11.66
C LYS A 624 14.24 -51.10 12.94
N ILE A 625 14.74 -51.80 13.96
CA ILE A 625 15.28 -51.14 15.17
C ILE A 625 16.63 -50.49 14.84
N VAL A 626 16.76 -49.20 15.15
CA VAL A 626 18.05 -48.47 15.14
C VAL A 626 18.46 -48.09 16.56
N SER A 627 19.77 -48.04 16.83
CA SER A 627 20.32 -47.65 18.12
C SER A 627 21.07 -46.33 18.00
N GLU A 628 20.52 -45.27 18.59
CA GLU A 628 21.21 -43.99 18.71
C GLU A 628 21.93 -43.91 20.06
N GLY A 629 23.26 -43.76 20.03
CA GLY A 629 24.07 -43.57 21.22
C GLY A 629 23.90 -42.18 21.86
N GLN A 630 24.43 -42.04 23.07
CA GLN A 630 24.52 -40.74 23.74
C GLN A 630 25.48 -39.83 22.96
N ALA A 631 25.04 -38.61 22.65
CA ALA A 631 25.84 -37.63 21.91
C ALA A 631 27.17 -37.35 22.61
N GLN A 632 28.24 -37.20 21.83
CA GLN A 632 29.61 -37.04 22.32
C GLN A 632 30.19 -35.69 21.91
N THR A 633 31.10 -35.14 22.71
CA THR A 633 31.88 -33.94 22.34
C THR A 633 33.34 -34.32 22.14
N ALA A 634 33.85 -34.10 20.93
CA ALA A 634 35.22 -34.39 20.54
C ALA A 634 36.07 -33.11 20.46
N THR A 635 37.36 -33.25 20.74
CA THR A 635 38.33 -32.14 20.76
C THR A 635 39.36 -32.34 19.65
N LEU A 636 39.80 -31.28 19.00
CA LEU A 636 40.88 -31.33 18.01
C LEU A 636 42.23 -31.65 18.68
N ALA A 637 43.13 -32.29 17.93
CA ALA A 637 44.46 -32.66 18.41
C ALA A 637 45.46 -31.49 18.41
N SER A 638 45.24 -30.46 17.59
CA SER A 638 46.00 -29.20 17.64
C SER A 638 45.14 -28.07 18.20
N THR A 639 45.80 -27.12 18.87
CA THR A 639 45.23 -25.83 19.32
C THR A 639 45.49 -24.69 18.34
N ASP A 640 46.17 -24.94 17.22
CA ASP A 640 46.45 -23.92 16.19
C ASP A 640 45.13 -23.45 15.53
N PRO A 641 45.00 -22.16 15.19
CA PRO A 641 43.84 -21.67 14.45
C PRO A 641 43.68 -22.39 13.10
N ILE A 642 42.45 -22.79 12.78
CA ILE A 642 42.14 -23.34 11.47
C ILE A 642 42.05 -22.17 10.48
N LEU A 643 43.01 -22.12 9.56
CA LEU A 643 43.02 -21.16 8.47
C LEU A 643 42.39 -21.76 7.20
N TRP A 644 41.89 -20.87 6.33
CA TRP A 644 41.41 -21.18 4.97
C TRP A 644 42.42 -22.00 4.14
N ASN A 645 41.94 -22.88 3.25
CA ASN A 645 42.80 -23.62 2.31
C ASN A 645 42.09 -23.80 0.96
N ALA A 646 42.85 -23.76 -0.14
CA ALA A 646 42.37 -23.96 -1.51
C ALA A 646 42.00 -25.43 -1.85
N ALA A 647 42.35 -26.36 -0.97
CA ALA A 647 42.05 -27.78 -1.06
C ALA A 647 41.44 -28.26 0.27
N GLU A 648 40.71 -29.37 0.22
CA GLU A 648 40.18 -30.02 1.43
C GLU A 648 41.33 -30.38 2.39
N LYS A 649 41.14 -30.09 3.69
CA LYS A 649 42.13 -30.33 4.73
C LYS A 649 41.51 -30.96 5.96
N MET A 650 42.23 -31.90 6.55
CA MET A 650 41.75 -32.70 7.67
C MET A 650 42.52 -32.37 8.95
N TYR A 651 41.78 -32.19 10.05
CA TYR A 651 42.31 -31.86 11.36
C TYR A 651 41.99 -33.00 12.32
N ASN A 652 43.01 -33.74 12.74
CA ASN A 652 42.83 -34.94 13.57
C ASN A 652 42.10 -34.63 14.88
N ILE A 653 41.21 -35.53 15.29
CA ILE A 653 40.63 -35.52 16.63
C ILE A 653 41.65 -36.07 17.64
N ALA A 654 41.65 -35.52 18.85
CA ALA A 654 42.52 -35.97 19.93
C ALA A 654 42.21 -37.42 20.32
N THR A 655 43.26 -38.23 20.51
CA THR A 655 43.16 -39.65 20.87
C THR A 655 43.87 -39.98 22.19
N THR A 656 44.20 -38.96 22.98
CA THR A 656 44.98 -39.04 24.22
C THR A 656 44.30 -38.30 25.37
N GLY A 657 44.59 -38.69 26.62
CA GLY A 657 43.95 -38.10 27.80
C GLY A 657 42.45 -38.37 27.83
N ASP A 658 41.66 -37.38 28.25
CA ASP A 658 40.20 -37.49 28.38
C ASP A 658 39.49 -37.88 27.07
N ALA A 659 40.08 -37.54 25.92
CA ALA A 659 39.54 -37.91 24.61
C ALA A 659 39.53 -39.42 24.34
N VAL A 660 40.33 -40.22 25.06
CA VAL A 660 40.27 -41.70 24.98
C VAL A 660 38.91 -42.23 25.42
N ALA A 661 38.32 -41.65 26.47
CA ALA A 661 36.99 -42.02 26.95
C ALA A 661 35.92 -41.67 25.93
N VAL A 662 36.00 -40.48 25.32
CA VAL A 662 35.10 -40.03 24.24
C VAL A 662 35.16 -40.97 23.04
N ILE A 663 36.36 -41.25 22.51
CA ILE A 663 36.52 -42.17 21.38
C ILE A 663 35.98 -43.57 21.71
N THR A 664 36.22 -44.06 22.93
CA THR A 664 35.68 -45.36 23.38
C THR A 664 34.15 -45.34 23.46
N ALA A 665 33.54 -44.24 23.92
CA ALA A 665 32.09 -44.08 23.97
C ALA A 665 31.46 -44.03 22.56
N ILE A 666 32.07 -43.30 21.61
CA ILE A 666 31.65 -43.29 20.19
C ILE A 666 31.73 -44.70 19.61
N LYS A 667 32.84 -45.42 19.80
CA LYS A 667 33.02 -46.81 19.34
C LYS A 667 31.99 -47.77 19.95
N THR A 668 31.68 -47.60 21.23
CA THR A 668 30.64 -48.38 21.93
C THR A 668 29.25 -48.09 21.38
N ALA A 669 28.92 -46.82 21.12
CA ALA A 669 27.66 -46.41 20.53
C ALA A 669 27.46 -46.97 19.12
N LEU A 670 28.53 -47.07 18.33
CA LEU A 670 28.59 -47.70 17.00
C LEU A 670 28.63 -49.25 17.04
N GLY A 671 28.26 -49.85 18.17
CA GLY A 671 28.08 -51.30 18.33
C GLY A 671 29.33 -52.10 18.67
N ASN A 672 30.53 -51.51 18.71
CA ASN A 672 31.76 -52.24 19.07
C ASN A 672 32.84 -51.35 19.69
N ALA A 673 32.94 -51.35 21.03
CA ALA A 673 33.97 -50.64 21.79
C ALA A 673 35.42 -51.00 21.38
N SER A 674 35.65 -52.18 20.81
CA SER A 674 36.96 -52.70 20.43
C SER A 674 37.32 -52.51 18.94
N MET A 675 36.54 -51.75 18.17
CA MET A 675 36.90 -51.43 16.78
C MET A 675 38.25 -50.68 16.72
N SER A 676 39.14 -51.09 15.81
CA SER A 676 40.46 -50.46 15.60
C SER A 676 40.33 -49.02 15.13
N ASP A 677 39.44 -48.80 14.18
CA ASP A 677 39.27 -47.61 13.37
C ASP A 677 37.78 -47.39 13.05
N PHE A 678 37.48 -46.34 12.30
CA PHE A 678 36.13 -45.95 11.90
C PHE A 678 35.83 -46.32 10.43
N SER A 679 36.56 -47.29 9.86
CA SER A 679 36.25 -47.81 8.52
C SER A 679 34.83 -48.41 8.47
N GLY A 680 34.18 -48.24 7.32
CA GLY A 680 32.79 -48.64 7.10
C GLY A 680 31.74 -47.79 7.83
N CYS A 681 32.12 -46.68 8.48
CA CYS A 681 31.16 -45.68 8.96
C CYS A 681 30.79 -44.68 7.84
N THR A 682 29.57 -44.16 7.87
CA THR A 682 29.17 -42.97 7.10
C THR A 682 29.08 -41.74 7.99
N PHE A 683 29.19 -40.55 7.38
CA PHE A 683 29.35 -39.27 8.09
C PHE A 683 28.46 -38.19 7.47
N GLU A 684 27.46 -37.75 8.22
CA GLU A 684 26.45 -36.79 7.77
C GLU A 684 26.42 -35.57 8.71
N GLY A 685 26.35 -34.36 8.15
CA GLY A 685 26.14 -33.16 8.95
C GLY A 685 24.73 -33.17 9.54
N VAL A 686 24.57 -32.82 10.81
CA VAL A 686 23.25 -32.83 11.46
C VAL A 686 22.37 -31.67 10.98
N SER A 687 22.97 -30.55 10.58
CA SER A 687 22.28 -29.49 9.82
C SER A 687 22.52 -29.68 8.31
N GLN A 688 21.49 -29.46 7.49
CA GLN A 688 21.55 -29.68 6.04
C GLN A 688 22.62 -28.80 5.33
N ASP A 689 22.86 -27.59 5.84
CA ASP A 689 23.82 -26.64 5.26
C ASP A 689 25.26 -26.80 5.83
N GLN A 690 25.50 -27.78 6.71
CA GLN A 690 26.78 -27.95 7.40
C GLN A 690 27.82 -28.66 6.51
N THR A 691 28.65 -27.90 5.82
CA THR A 691 29.70 -28.41 4.92
C THR A 691 30.92 -28.98 5.65
N ILE A 692 31.36 -28.35 6.73
CA ILE A 692 32.41 -28.87 7.62
C ILE A 692 31.80 -30.01 8.45
N LYS A 693 32.46 -31.16 8.51
CA LYS A 693 32.01 -32.32 9.30
C LYS A 693 33.16 -33.22 9.71
N LEU A 694 32.91 -34.17 10.60
CA LEU A 694 33.84 -35.26 10.83
C LEU A 694 33.87 -36.22 9.63
N GLY A 695 35.02 -36.84 9.43
CA GLY A 695 35.27 -37.89 8.46
C GLY A 695 36.49 -38.70 8.88
N LEU A 696 37.11 -39.36 7.91
CA LEU A 696 38.27 -40.23 8.12
C LEU A 696 39.55 -39.56 7.60
N ASN A 697 40.61 -39.59 8.41
CA ASN A 697 41.96 -39.32 7.91
C ASN A 697 42.55 -40.53 7.16
N GLY A 698 43.76 -40.38 6.61
CA GLY A 698 44.48 -41.44 5.90
C GLY A 698 44.89 -42.68 6.72
N SER A 699 44.41 -42.81 7.95
CA SER A 699 44.56 -43.98 8.84
C SER A 699 43.21 -44.43 9.44
N ASP A 700 42.09 -44.08 8.78
CA ASP A 700 40.71 -44.39 9.17
C ASP A 700 40.32 -43.95 10.59
N GLN A 701 40.99 -42.92 11.14
CA GLN A 701 40.63 -42.28 12.40
C GLN A 701 39.84 -41.00 12.19
N LEU A 702 39.06 -40.58 13.19
CA LEU A 702 38.25 -39.37 13.11
C LEU A 702 39.12 -38.11 12.92
N ALA A 703 38.75 -37.32 11.92
CA ALA A 703 39.26 -35.98 11.69
C ALA A 703 38.12 -35.03 11.31
N LEU A 704 38.24 -33.77 11.68
CA LEU A 704 37.40 -32.69 11.16
C LEU A 704 37.85 -32.39 9.73
N VAL A 705 36.96 -32.61 8.77
CA VAL A 705 37.17 -32.33 7.34
C VAL A 705 36.67 -30.91 7.06
N VAL A 706 37.58 -30.04 6.66
CA VAL A 706 37.29 -28.67 6.21
C VAL A 706 37.40 -28.65 4.69
N PRO A 707 36.29 -28.47 3.96
CA PRO A 707 36.30 -28.43 2.50
C PRO A 707 37.12 -27.27 1.94
N ALA A 708 37.57 -27.41 0.70
CA ALA A 708 38.24 -26.34 -0.03
C ALA A 708 37.46 -25.02 0.00
N ASN A 709 38.19 -23.91 0.04
CA ASN A 709 37.68 -22.53 0.01
C ASN A 709 36.73 -22.13 1.17
N THR A 710 36.65 -22.93 2.23
CA THR A 710 35.72 -22.67 3.35
C THR A 710 36.21 -21.59 4.31
N THR A 711 35.29 -20.76 4.80
CA THR A 711 35.45 -19.90 5.99
C THR A 711 34.21 -20.02 6.87
N CYS A 712 34.35 -19.97 8.19
CA CYS A 712 33.21 -19.89 9.11
C CYS A 712 33.56 -19.11 10.39
N GLU A 713 32.57 -18.39 10.90
CA GLU A 713 32.58 -17.91 12.28
C GLU A 713 32.50 -19.08 13.27
N ALA A 714 32.80 -18.80 14.55
CA ALA A 714 32.84 -19.82 15.60
C ALA A 714 31.50 -20.56 15.75
N THR A 715 31.48 -21.86 15.43
CA THR A 715 30.29 -22.70 15.44
C THR A 715 30.56 -24.12 15.93
N ASP A 716 29.54 -24.77 16.49
CA ASP A 716 29.60 -26.16 16.96
C ASP A 716 29.26 -27.10 15.80
N ILE A 717 30.26 -27.84 15.30
CA ILE A 717 30.13 -28.75 14.16
C ILE A 717 29.67 -30.11 14.66
N THR A 718 28.43 -30.50 14.34
CA THR A 718 27.88 -31.80 14.76
C THR A 718 27.73 -32.75 13.59
N THR A 719 28.31 -33.94 13.71
CA THR A 719 28.30 -34.98 12.68
C THR A 719 27.64 -36.23 13.22
N LYS A 720 26.62 -36.72 12.54
CA LYS A 720 26.05 -38.04 12.75
C LYS A 720 26.98 -39.06 12.11
N ILE A 721 27.50 -39.96 12.94
CA ILE A 721 28.31 -41.10 12.50
C ILE A 721 27.40 -42.32 12.53
N THR A 722 27.33 -43.07 11.43
CA THR A 722 26.48 -44.26 11.30
C THR A 722 27.31 -45.48 10.93
N LYS A 723 27.06 -46.63 11.57
CA LYS A 723 27.68 -47.93 11.25
C LYS A 723 26.62 -49.02 11.31
N GLY A 724 26.09 -49.40 10.15
CA GLY A 724 24.92 -50.29 10.09
C GLY A 724 23.71 -49.64 10.77
N ASP A 725 23.13 -50.33 11.75
CA ASP A 725 21.94 -49.88 12.49
C ASP A 725 22.26 -49.08 13.76
N TYR A 726 23.52 -48.70 13.94
CA TYR A 726 24.01 -47.91 15.07
C TYR A 726 24.41 -46.51 14.62
N THR A 727 24.00 -45.49 15.38
CA THR A 727 24.33 -44.09 15.11
C THR A 727 24.84 -43.39 16.38
N VAL A 728 25.64 -42.34 16.21
CA VAL A 728 26.02 -41.42 17.30
C VAL A 728 26.32 -40.04 16.75
N ASP A 729 25.75 -39.02 17.37
CA ASP A 729 26.07 -37.63 17.06
C ASP A 729 27.33 -37.20 17.82
N VAL A 730 28.29 -36.62 17.10
CA VAL A 730 29.57 -36.17 17.65
C VAL A 730 29.80 -34.70 17.29
N THR A 731 29.90 -33.85 18.31
CA THR A 731 30.11 -32.41 18.17
C THR A 731 31.57 -32.04 18.40
N VAL A 732 32.16 -31.25 17.49
CA VAL A 732 33.40 -30.50 17.74
C VAL A 732 33.02 -29.04 18.00
N LYS A 733 33.36 -28.53 19.18
CA LYS A 733 32.90 -27.21 19.63
C LYS A 733 33.78 -26.06 19.16
N GLY A 734 33.17 -24.91 18.90
CA GLY A 734 33.87 -23.65 18.62
C GLY A 734 34.83 -23.72 17.42
N VAL A 735 34.45 -24.44 16.36
CA VAL A 735 35.21 -24.48 15.12
C VAL A 735 35.06 -23.13 14.41
N THR A 736 36.19 -22.49 14.12
CA THR A 736 36.28 -21.25 13.35
C THR A 736 37.27 -21.47 12.22
N VAL A 737 36.93 -21.08 10.99
CA VAL A 737 37.84 -21.14 9.84
C VAL A 737 38.04 -19.73 9.30
N THR A 738 39.20 -19.13 9.55
CA THR A 738 39.47 -17.73 9.19
C THR A 738 40.39 -17.60 7.99
N LEU A 739 40.21 -16.52 7.22
CA LEU A 739 41.26 -16.03 6.33
C LEU A 739 42.48 -15.60 7.18
N PRO A 740 43.72 -15.78 6.66
CA PRO A 740 44.91 -15.24 7.31
C PRO A 740 44.88 -13.71 7.27
N LYS A 741 45.63 -13.04 8.14
CA LYS A 741 45.74 -11.57 8.17
C LYS A 741 47.19 -11.13 8.06
N GLU A 742 47.43 -9.99 7.41
CA GLU A 742 48.77 -9.36 7.34
C GLU A 742 49.40 -9.12 8.73
N THR A 743 48.57 -8.88 9.75
CA THR A 743 49.00 -8.69 11.14
C THR A 743 49.56 -9.95 11.79
N ASP A 744 49.24 -11.13 11.26
CA ASP A 744 49.76 -12.39 11.78
C ASP A 744 51.24 -12.54 11.38
N ALA A 745 52.10 -12.86 12.35
CA ALA A 745 53.55 -12.89 12.15
C ALA A 745 54.03 -13.85 11.04
N ALA A 746 53.21 -14.83 10.64
CA ALA A 746 53.49 -15.76 9.55
C ALA A 746 53.28 -15.18 8.14
N PHE A 747 52.50 -14.09 8.00
CA PHE A 747 52.16 -13.47 6.72
C PHE A 747 52.69 -12.04 6.56
N LYS A 748 53.21 -11.45 7.63
CA LYS A 748 53.87 -10.15 7.63
C LYS A 748 55.19 -10.19 6.85
N LEU A 749 55.37 -9.28 5.89
CA LEU A 749 56.64 -9.10 5.18
C LEU A 749 57.64 -8.24 5.98
N GLU A 750 58.91 -8.64 5.96
CA GLU A 750 60.02 -7.95 6.64
C GLU A 750 60.95 -7.30 5.63
N ALA A 751 60.82 -5.98 5.46
CA ALA A 751 61.67 -5.21 4.55
C ALA A 751 63.12 -5.13 5.04
N ILE A 752 64.08 -5.30 4.13
CA ILE A 752 65.51 -5.18 4.44
C ILE A 752 65.86 -3.71 4.68
N THR A 753 66.55 -3.42 5.79
CA THR A 753 66.89 -2.05 6.24
C THR A 753 67.94 -1.32 5.38
N GLN A 754 68.42 -1.93 4.30
CA GLN A 754 69.30 -1.29 3.33
C GLN A 754 68.52 -0.92 2.07
N THR A 755 67.98 0.29 2.10
CA THR A 755 67.51 1.02 0.93
C THR A 755 68.67 1.27 -0.04
N ASP A 756 68.68 0.58 -1.17
CA ASP A 756 69.04 1.22 -2.44
C ASP A 756 67.81 1.42 -3.33
N GLY A 757 66.75 0.60 -3.23
CA GLY A 757 65.41 0.82 -3.82
C GLY A 757 65.39 1.05 -5.35
N THR A 758 66.53 0.80 -5.98
CA THR A 758 66.88 1.21 -7.33
C THR A 758 67.07 -0.01 -8.19
N LEU A 759 66.82 0.16 -9.48
CA LEU A 759 67.17 -0.85 -10.47
C LEU A 759 68.68 -0.91 -10.69
N LEU A 760 69.23 -2.10 -10.97
CA LEU A 760 70.64 -2.28 -11.27
C LEU A 760 70.88 -1.97 -12.76
N THR A 761 71.90 -1.18 -13.08
CA THR A 761 72.24 -0.87 -14.49
C THR A 761 72.88 -2.08 -15.16
N ASN A 762 72.21 -2.62 -16.18
CA ASN A 762 72.63 -3.79 -16.92
C ASN A 762 72.93 -3.42 -18.37
N PHE A 763 74.03 -3.97 -18.91
CA PHE A 763 74.47 -3.72 -20.27
C PHE A 763 74.40 -5.03 -21.05
N ALA A 764 73.45 -5.13 -21.97
CA ALA A 764 73.41 -6.23 -22.91
C ALA A 764 74.64 -6.12 -23.83
N LYS A 765 75.34 -7.24 -24.02
CA LYS A 765 76.52 -7.33 -24.87
C LYS A 765 76.26 -8.31 -26.00
N ASP A 766 76.76 -7.98 -27.18
CA ASP A 766 76.88 -8.94 -28.29
C ASP A 766 77.82 -10.09 -27.84
N PRO A 767 77.35 -11.35 -27.84
CA PRO A 767 78.16 -12.50 -27.44
C PRO A 767 79.43 -12.70 -28.28
N SER A 768 79.45 -12.20 -29.52
CA SER A 768 80.57 -12.37 -30.45
C SER A 768 81.65 -11.30 -30.33
N SER A 769 81.29 -10.07 -29.95
CA SER A 769 82.23 -8.93 -29.86
C SER A 769 82.41 -8.35 -28.46
N SER A 770 81.62 -8.79 -27.46
CA SER A 770 81.55 -8.23 -26.10
C SER A 770 81.20 -6.74 -26.00
N LYS A 771 80.81 -6.10 -27.11
CA LYS A 771 80.39 -4.70 -27.16
C LYS A 771 78.95 -4.53 -26.71
N ILE A 772 78.64 -3.36 -26.14
CA ILE A 772 77.31 -3.03 -25.64
C ILE A 772 76.35 -2.83 -26.82
N THR A 773 75.18 -3.49 -26.76
CA THR A 773 74.10 -3.43 -27.76
C THR A 773 72.80 -2.83 -27.21
N ALA A 774 72.56 -2.92 -25.90
CA ALA A 774 71.43 -2.26 -25.23
C ALA A 774 71.78 -1.94 -23.77
N VAL A 775 71.11 -0.92 -23.23
CA VAL A 775 71.17 -0.55 -21.81
C VAL A 775 69.80 -0.83 -21.21
N THR A 776 69.78 -1.52 -20.07
CA THR A 776 68.58 -1.73 -19.27
C THR A 776 68.85 -1.42 -17.81
N ALA A 777 67.78 -1.23 -17.04
CA ALA A 777 67.85 -1.22 -15.59
C ALA A 777 66.90 -2.32 -15.07
N SER A 778 67.38 -3.25 -14.26
CA SER A 778 66.51 -4.32 -13.73
C SER A 778 66.86 -4.79 -12.32
N ARG A 779 65.88 -5.38 -11.63
CA ARG A 779 66.01 -5.95 -10.27
C ARG A 779 64.81 -6.82 -9.89
N SER A 780 65.03 -7.88 -9.12
CA SER A 780 63.97 -8.64 -8.46
C SER A 780 63.46 -7.92 -7.21
N LEU A 781 62.17 -7.59 -7.16
CA LEU A 781 61.59 -6.89 -6.02
C LEU A 781 61.36 -7.79 -4.80
N LYS A 782 61.35 -9.13 -4.93
CA LYS A 782 61.26 -10.01 -3.76
C LYS A 782 62.52 -9.94 -2.87
N GLU A 783 63.67 -9.58 -3.45
CA GLU A 783 64.92 -9.35 -2.71
C GLU A 783 64.85 -8.16 -1.73
N LEU A 784 63.79 -7.34 -1.78
CA LEU A 784 63.56 -6.27 -0.81
C LEU A 784 63.06 -6.78 0.55
N TYR A 785 62.65 -8.05 0.64
CA TYR A 785 62.06 -8.65 1.84
C TYR A 785 62.84 -9.89 2.29
N SER A 786 63.35 -9.89 3.53
CA SER A 786 64.20 -10.97 4.05
C SER A 786 63.47 -12.29 4.27
N ASN A 787 62.15 -12.25 4.44
CA ASN A 787 61.32 -13.40 4.77
C ASN A 787 60.34 -13.81 3.64
N TYR A 788 60.51 -13.27 2.41
CA TYR A 788 59.57 -13.51 1.30
C TYR A 788 59.27 -14.99 1.06
N ASP A 789 60.30 -15.84 0.95
CA ASP A 789 60.12 -17.26 0.64
C ASP A 789 59.40 -18.02 1.78
N ALA A 790 59.48 -17.53 3.03
CA ALA A 790 58.75 -18.10 4.17
C ALA A 790 57.26 -17.73 4.14
N VAL A 791 56.94 -16.46 3.84
CA VAL A 791 55.55 -15.99 3.63
C VAL A 791 54.93 -16.70 2.42
N TYR A 792 55.70 -16.86 1.33
CA TYR A 792 55.30 -17.61 0.14
C TYR A 792 55.02 -19.09 0.46
N GLY A 793 55.90 -19.75 1.22
CA GLY A 793 55.67 -21.11 1.70
C GLY A 793 54.34 -21.23 2.46
N LYS A 794 54.09 -20.32 3.41
CA LYS A 794 52.85 -20.33 4.21
C LYS A 794 51.61 -20.05 3.39
N LEU A 795 51.60 -18.97 2.59
CA LEU A 795 50.40 -18.54 1.88
C LEU A 795 50.12 -19.37 0.61
N VAL A 796 51.16 -19.67 -0.18
CA VAL A 796 51.01 -20.35 -1.47
C VAL A 796 51.13 -21.87 -1.34
N THR A 797 52.09 -22.38 -0.55
CA THR A 797 52.35 -23.83 -0.48
C THR A 797 51.46 -24.54 0.55
N ASP A 798 51.39 -24.04 1.79
CA ASP A 798 50.63 -24.71 2.87
C ASP A 798 49.10 -24.52 2.77
N MET A 799 48.65 -23.45 2.10
CA MET A 799 47.25 -23.02 2.01
C MET A 799 46.72 -22.95 0.57
N GLY A 800 47.56 -22.97 -0.47
CA GLY A 800 47.13 -22.88 -1.87
C GLY A 800 46.65 -21.48 -2.32
N GLY A 801 47.02 -20.42 -1.58
CA GLY A 801 46.80 -19.04 -2.00
C GLY A 801 47.73 -18.61 -3.14
N THR A 802 47.78 -17.32 -3.43
CA THR A 802 48.70 -16.75 -4.44
C THR A 802 49.47 -15.56 -3.90
N MET A 803 50.67 -15.33 -4.42
CA MET A 803 51.43 -14.10 -4.24
C MET A 803 51.93 -13.66 -5.61
N LYS A 804 51.51 -12.48 -6.07
CA LYS A 804 51.86 -11.97 -7.40
C LYS A 804 52.28 -10.51 -7.40
N PHE A 805 53.23 -10.21 -8.27
CA PHE A 805 53.66 -8.85 -8.60
C PHE A 805 52.90 -8.32 -9.82
N ALA A 806 52.47 -7.05 -9.79
CA ALA A 806 51.82 -6.40 -10.91
C ALA A 806 52.23 -4.93 -11.04
N LEU A 807 52.40 -4.43 -12.27
CA LEU A 807 52.60 -3.00 -12.51
C LEU A 807 51.29 -2.25 -12.22
N VAL A 808 51.37 -1.19 -11.42
CA VAL A 808 50.22 -0.32 -11.17
C VAL A 808 49.86 0.41 -12.47
N ALA A 809 48.64 0.18 -12.96
CA ALA A 809 48.17 0.80 -14.19
C ALA A 809 48.02 2.31 -14.03
N ASN A 810 48.78 3.10 -14.81
CA ASN A 810 48.51 4.52 -14.97
C ASN A 810 47.38 4.69 -15.99
N THR A 811 46.16 4.97 -15.50
CA THR A 811 44.92 5.00 -16.28
C THR A 811 44.84 6.12 -17.34
N GLN A 812 45.84 6.99 -17.44
CA GLN A 812 45.87 8.11 -18.40
C GLN A 812 46.83 7.92 -19.59
N LYS A 813 47.57 6.80 -19.69
CA LYS A 813 48.57 6.56 -20.75
C LYS A 813 48.57 5.13 -21.27
N ALA A 814 49.31 4.92 -22.37
CA ALA A 814 49.48 3.62 -23.02
C ALA A 814 50.09 2.54 -22.08
N ALA A 815 49.86 1.27 -22.43
CA ALA A 815 50.20 0.12 -21.60
C ALA A 815 51.69 0.10 -21.17
N PRO A 816 52.05 -0.34 -19.95
CA PRO A 816 53.42 -0.23 -19.43
C PRO A 816 54.51 -0.85 -20.33
N ALA A 817 54.20 -1.94 -21.03
CA ALA A 817 55.11 -2.58 -21.99
C ALA A 817 55.49 -1.66 -23.17
N SER A 818 54.59 -0.78 -23.64
CA SER A 818 54.89 0.20 -24.69
C SER A 818 55.67 1.42 -24.17
N ARG A 819 55.87 1.50 -22.85
CA ARG A 819 56.74 2.48 -22.17
C ARG A 819 58.07 1.85 -21.76
N GLY A 820 58.45 0.72 -22.34
CA GLY A 820 59.71 0.06 -22.07
C GLY A 820 59.86 -0.55 -20.66
N VAL A 821 58.77 -0.71 -19.90
CA VAL A 821 58.76 -1.26 -18.52
C VAL A 821 58.04 -2.61 -18.49
N THR A 822 58.64 -3.60 -17.85
CA THR A 822 58.06 -4.94 -17.63
C THR A 822 58.28 -5.41 -16.19
N VAL A 823 57.38 -6.25 -15.67
CA VAL A 823 57.54 -6.96 -14.40
C VAL A 823 57.23 -8.44 -14.59
N ASN A 824 58.01 -9.32 -13.99
CA ASN A 824 57.67 -10.74 -13.86
C ASN A 824 56.72 -10.92 -12.67
N GLU A 825 55.55 -11.52 -12.90
CA GLU A 825 54.50 -11.69 -11.89
C GLU A 825 54.90 -12.61 -10.72
N ASN A 826 55.87 -13.50 -10.89
CA ASN A 826 56.19 -14.55 -9.91
C ASN A 826 57.46 -14.25 -9.09
N ASP A 827 58.49 -13.64 -9.68
CA ASP A 827 59.73 -13.27 -8.98
C ASP A 827 59.92 -11.75 -8.78
N GLY A 828 58.97 -10.95 -9.26
CA GLY A 828 59.00 -9.49 -9.11
C GLY A 828 60.11 -8.80 -9.87
N THR A 829 60.75 -9.44 -10.85
CA THR A 829 61.81 -8.82 -11.65
C THR A 829 61.25 -7.71 -12.53
N VAL A 830 61.53 -6.47 -12.14
CA VAL A 830 61.26 -5.28 -12.95
C VAL A 830 62.41 -5.08 -13.92
N THR A 831 62.11 -4.80 -15.19
CA THR A 831 63.10 -4.42 -16.22
C THR A 831 62.61 -3.19 -16.98
N VAL A 832 63.50 -2.22 -17.16
CA VAL A 832 63.29 -0.93 -17.82
C VAL A 832 64.31 -0.76 -18.94
N THR A 833 63.85 -0.26 -20.09
CA THR A 833 64.64 -0.10 -21.33
C THR A 833 64.72 1.38 -21.75
N ASN A 834 65.51 1.69 -22.78
CA ASN A 834 65.64 3.05 -23.34
C ASN A 834 64.35 3.62 -23.97
N GLN A 835 63.25 2.84 -24.02
CA GLN A 835 61.91 3.31 -24.39
C GLN A 835 61.12 3.90 -23.20
N TYR A 836 61.74 3.98 -22.02
CA TYR A 836 61.14 4.58 -20.83
C TYR A 836 60.83 6.07 -21.02
N ASP A 837 59.62 6.49 -20.64
CA ASP A 837 59.12 7.86 -20.83
C ASP A 837 59.28 8.76 -19.58
N GLY A 838 59.98 8.27 -18.55
CA GLY A 838 60.30 9.04 -17.34
C GLY A 838 59.23 9.02 -16.23
N GLU A 839 58.02 8.50 -16.46
CA GLU A 839 56.93 8.52 -15.47
C GLU A 839 57.12 7.47 -14.35
N PRO A 840 56.81 7.79 -13.08
CA PRO A 840 56.99 6.90 -11.93
C PRO A 840 56.52 5.46 -12.15
N ILE A 841 57.35 4.51 -11.73
CA ILE A 841 57.06 3.08 -11.77
C ILE A 841 56.67 2.65 -10.35
N ASN A 842 55.46 2.12 -10.20
CA ASN A 842 54.99 1.47 -8.98
C ASN A 842 54.60 0.03 -9.30
N VAL A 843 54.98 -0.91 -8.44
CA VAL A 843 54.61 -2.32 -8.53
C VAL A 843 53.89 -2.71 -7.25
N THR A 844 52.73 -3.36 -7.37
CA THR A 844 52.09 -4.02 -6.22
C THR A 844 52.62 -5.44 -6.07
N LEU A 845 52.87 -5.87 -4.83
CA LEU A 845 52.95 -7.27 -4.44
C LEU A 845 51.68 -7.58 -3.63
N GLN A 846 50.86 -8.50 -4.13
CA GLN A 846 49.58 -8.82 -3.53
C GLN A 846 49.51 -10.31 -3.15
N GLY A 847 49.27 -10.59 -1.88
CA GLY A 847 48.96 -11.92 -1.37
C GLY A 847 47.45 -12.15 -1.30
N LYS A 848 46.96 -13.31 -1.78
CA LYS A 848 45.54 -13.66 -1.79
C LYS A 848 45.24 -15.08 -1.35
N CYS A 849 44.06 -15.26 -0.78
CA CYS A 849 43.35 -16.53 -0.66
C CYS A 849 42.09 -16.45 -1.53
N ASP A 850 42.10 -17.14 -2.67
CA ASP A 850 41.10 -16.97 -3.73
C ASP A 850 41.01 -15.50 -4.19
N GLU A 851 39.82 -14.89 -4.22
CA GLU A 851 39.65 -13.46 -4.52
C GLU A 851 40.10 -12.54 -3.36
N ASN A 852 40.16 -13.06 -2.12
CA ASN A 852 40.39 -12.26 -0.91
C ASN A 852 41.84 -11.82 -0.78
N VAL A 853 42.05 -10.51 -0.67
CA VAL A 853 43.36 -9.89 -0.45
C VAL A 853 43.76 -10.00 1.02
N ILE A 854 44.92 -10.61 1.28
CA ILE A 854 45.48 -10.80 2.62
C ILE A 854 46.38 -9.62 3.00
N PHE A 855 47.20 -9.16 2.04
CA PHE A 855 48.06 -7.98 2.14
C PHE A 855 48.28 -7.38 0.75
N THR A 856 48.66 -6.10 0.68
CA THR A 856 49.08 -5.45 -0.58
C THR A 856 50.16 -4.42 -0.32
N GLU A 857 51.38 -4.76 -0.72
CA GLU A 857 52.54 -3.87 -0.68
C GLU A 857 52.62 -3.07 -1.98
N THR A 858 52.80 -1.75 -1.89
CA THR A 858 53.06 -0.89 -3.06
C THR A 858 54.51 -0.44 -3.05
N ILE A 859 55.29 -0.93 -4.00
CA ILE A 859 56.73 -0.74 -4.08
C ILE A 859 57.04 0.33 -5.14
N PRO A 860 57.48 1.54 -4.75
CA PRO A 860 57.99 2.54 -5.69
C PRO A 860 59.36 2.11 -6.21
N VAL A 861 59.53 2.12 -7.53
CA VAL A 861 60.78 1.71 -8.19
C VAL A 861 61.56 2.95 -8.64
N ILE A 862 62.80 3.07 -8.17
CA ILE A 862 63.66 4.22 -8.48
C ILE A 862 64.61 3.87 -9.63
N ILE A 863 64.70 4.75 -10.62
CA ILE A 863 65.67 4.63 -11.72
C ILE A 863 67.02 5.23 -11.27
N PRO A 864 68.17 4.55 -11.46
CA PRO A 864 69.49 5.09 -11.15
C PRO A 864 69.93 6.10 -12.23
N ALA A 865 69.17 7.19 -12.41
CA ALA A 865 69.32 8.14 -13.50
C ALA A 865 70.76 8.67 -13.66
N ALA A 866 71.44 8.97 -12.54
CA ALA A 866 72.84 9.42 -12.55
C ALA A 866 73.82 8.41 -13.20
N ASN A 867 73.55 7.11 -13.09
CA ASN A 867 74.38 6.07 -13.71
C ASN A 867 74.02 5.82 -15.19
N LEU A 868 72.79 6.14 -15.59
CA LEU A 868 72.27 5.88 -16.93
C LEU A 868 72.41 7.08 -17.88
N ASN A 869 72.38 8.30 -17.34
CA ASN A 869 72.40 9.56 -18.09
C ASN A 869 73.80 10.00 -18.56
N GLY A 870 74.86 9.55 -17.90
CA GLY A 870 76.22 10.03 -18.17
C GLY A 870 76.40 11.54 -17.91
N THR A 871 77.38 12.14 -18.57
CA THR A 871 77.79 13.54 -18.42
C THR A 871 77.90 14.25 -19.77
N PHE A 872 77.14 15.34 -19.94
CA PHE A 872 77.22 16.28 -21.05
C PHE A 872 78.01 17.53 -20.64
N SER A 873 79.00 17.91 -21.46
CA SER A 873 80.02 18.91 -21.12
C SER A 873 80.54 19.65 -22.35
N TYR A 874 81.30 20.73 -22.14
CA TYR A 874 82.10 21.33 -23.21
C TYR A 874 83.22 20.36 -23.62
N LYS A 875 83.53 20.31 -24.92
CA LYS A 875 84.60 19.45 -25.47
C LYS A 875 85.98 19.93 -25.04
N ASP A 876 86.16 21.25 -25.02
CA ASP A 876 87.26 21.97 -24.41
C ASP A 876 86.66 22.83 -23.28
N ALA A 877 87.21 22.73 -22.07
CA ALA A 877 86.67 23.42 -20.89
C ALA A 877 86.93 24.93 -20.86
N GLU A 878 87.89 25.42 -21.67
CA GLU A 878 88.28 26.84 -21.71
C GLU A 878 87.55 27.61 -22.83
N THR A 879 87.00 26.91 -23.83
CA THR A 879 86.39 27.55 -25.01
C THR A 879 84.86 27.59 -24.93
N THR A 880 84.31 28.80 -24.80
CA THR A 880 82.84 29.06 -24.78
C THR A 880 82.37 30.09 -25.80
N GLU A 881 83.30 30.77 -26.47
CA GLU A 881 83.05 31.63 -27.62
C GLU A 881 83.67 30.99 -28.87
N PHE A 882 82.95 31.03 -29.99
CA PHE A 882 83.38 30.42 -31.25
C PHE A 882 83.11 31.38 -32.42
N ASP A 883 84.03 31.45 -33.37
CA ASP A 883 83.85 32.21 -34.60
C ASP A 883 83.16 31.38 -35.69
N TYR A 884 82.25 32.01 -36.41
CA TYR A 884 81.52 31.44 -37.54
C TYR A 884 82.25 31.77 -38.84
N ASP A 885 82.59 30.74 -39.63
CA ASP A 885 83.23 30.95 -40.92
C ASP A 885 82.24 31.52 -41.96
N VAL A 886 82.57 32.71 -42.46
CA VAL A 886 81.79 33.44 -43.47
C VAL A 886 82.59 33.77 -44.73
N THR A 887 83.76 33.14 -44.90
CA THR A 887 84.73 33.44 -45.97
C THR A 887 84.14 33.36 -47.38
N ASP A 888 83.19 32.46 -47.63
CA ASP A 888 82.39 32.41 -48.85
C ASP A 888 80.94 31.94 -48.61
N GLU A 889 80.10 31.98 -49.64
CA GLU A 889 78.69 31.57 -49.58
C GLU A 889 78.50 30.09 -49.21
N ASN A 890 79.45 29.21 -49.56
CA ASN A 890 79.40 27.79 -49.22
C ASN A 890 79.75 27.57 -47.74
N ALA A 891 80.75 28.27 -47.19
CA ALA A 891 81.05 28.28 -45.76
C ALA A 891 79.83 28.75 -44.94
N ARG A 892 79.21 29.87 -45.36
CA ARG A 892 77.97 30.41 -44.76
C ARG A 892 76.80 29.43 -44.76
N LYS A 893 76.67 28.59 -45.81
CA LYS A 893 75.64 27.53 -45.91
C LYS A 893 76.03 26.24 -45.15
N ALA A 894 77.31 25.89 -45.11
CA ALA A 894 77.81 24.70 -44.42
C ALA A 894 77.63 24.79 -42.91
N GLY A 895 77.84 25.99 -42.36
CA GLY A 895 77.54 26.40 -41.00
C GLY A 895 78.44 25.83 -39.91
N PHE A 896 78.38 26.46 -38.74
CA PHE A 896 79.22 26.13 -37.59
C PHE A 896 78.83 24.77 -36.97
N ASP A 897 79.80 23.87 -36.84
CA ASP A 897 79.60 22.50 -36.36
C ASP A 897 79.66 22.43 -34.82
N LEU A 898 78.50 22.15 -34.20
CA LEU A 898 78.33 22.09 -32.75
C LEU A 898 78.99 20.85 -32.11
N THR A 899 79.40 19.85 -32.90
CA THR A 899 80.19 18.70 -32.43
C THR A 899 81.63 19.08 -32.05
N THR A 900 82.07 20.28 -32.42
CA THR A 900 83.35 20.86 -31.98
C THR A 900 83.30 21.41 -30.56
N ALA A 901 82.13 21.89 -30.11
CA ALA A 901 81.98 22.61 -28.86
C ALA A 901 81.54 21.73 -27.67
N PHE A 902 80.82 20.63 -27.93
CA PHE A 902 80.20 19.80 -26.90
C PHE A 902 80.65 18.33 -26.97
N ILE A 903 80.55 17.62 -25.84
CA ILE A 903 80.83 16.18 -25.72
C ILE A 903 79.93 15.52 -24.67
N TRP A 904 79.46 14.30 -24.95
CA TRP A 904 78.71 13.45 -24.03
C TRP A 904 79.47 12.16 -23.77
N LYS A 905 79.69 11.84 -22.50
CA LYS A 905 80.31 10.59 -22.04
C LYS A 905 79.38 9.80 -21.13
N ASP A 906 79.50 8.48 -21.14
CA ASP A 906 78.76 7.60 -20.22
C ASP A 906 79.33 7.65 -18.79
N LYS A 907 78.76 6.85 -17.86
CA LYS A 907 79.26 6.76 -16.48
C LYS A 907 80.71 6.28 -16.35
N ASN A 908 81.23 5.57 -17.36
CA ASN A 908 82.58 5.03 -17.42
C ASN A 908 83.55 5.98 -18.19
N SER A 909 83.12 7.22 -18.47
CA SER A 909 83.85 8.21 -19.27
C SER A 909 84.11 7.79 -20.73
N LYS A 910 83.36 6.82 -21.27
CA LYS A 910 83.41 6.46 -22.69
C LYS A 910 82.56 7.41 -23.51
N GLU A 911 83.03 7.78 -24.70
CA GLU A 911 82.35 8.76 -25.56
C GLU A 911 81.08 8.15 -26.16
N VAL A 912 79.99 8.91 -26.08
CA VAL A 912 78.65 8.56 -26.58
C VAL A 912 78.28 9.45 -27.77
N TRP A 913 78.65 10.74 -27.72
CA TRP A 913 78.46 11.73 -28.77
C TRP A 913 79.56 12.81 -28.66
N PRO A 914 80.08 13.40 -29.74
CA PRO A 914 79.62 13.32 -31.13
C PRO A 914 80.01 12.05 -31.89
N THR A 915 81.06 11.37 -31.46
CA THR A 915 81.47 10.06 -31.94
C THR A 915 81.41 9.08 -30.78
N PHE A 916 80.86 7.88 -31.01
CA PHE A 916 80.81 6.85 -29.98
C PHE A 916 82.10 6.02 -29.93
N ALA A 917 82.45 5.54 -28.74
CA ALA A 917 83.60 4.68 -28.52
C ALA A 917 83.37 3.29 -29.17
N THR A 918 83.90 3.08 -30.38
CA THR A 918 83.68 1.85 -31.18
C THR A 918 84.33 0.59 -30.60
N ASP A 919 85.21 0.72 -29.61
CA ASP A 919 85.72 -0.39 -28.79
C ASP A 919 84.70 -0.89 -27.75
N THR A 920 83.74 -0.03 -27.39
CA THR A 920 82.80 -0.19 -26.28
C THR A 920 81.38 -0.50 -26.76
N TYR A 921 80.91 0.19 -27.80
CA TYR A 921 79.55 0.09 -28.33
C TYR A 921 79.51 -0.57 -29.71
N ALA A 922 78.49 -1.40 -29.94
CA ALA A 922 78.33 -2.15 -31.20
C ALA A 922 77.76 -1.29 -32.34
N SER A 923 77.03 -0.22 -32.00
CA SER A 923 76.39 0.75 -32.89
C SER A 923 76.39 2.13 -32.25
N ASP A 924 75.69 3.10 -32.86
CA ASP A 924 75.50 4.44 -32.29
C ASP A 924 75.06 4.36 -30.81
N ALA A 925 75.88 4.96 -29.95
CA ALA A 925 75.66 4.95 -28.51
C ALA A 925 74.50 5.87 -28.11
N MET A 926 74.21 6.95 -28.84
CA MET A 926 73.01 7.76 -28.56
C MET A 926 71.74 6.92 -28.70
N THR A 927 71.62 6.15 -29.78
CA THR A 927 70.53 5.20 -29.99
C THR A 927 70.47 4.12 -28.90
N ILE A 928 71.62 3.55 -28.50
CA ILE A 928 71.69 2.52 -27.44
C ILE A 928 71.16 3.04 -26.09
N TYR A 929 71.49 4.28 -25.71
CA TYR A 929 70.99 4.89 -24.47
C TYR A 929 69.64 5.62 -24.62
N GLY A 930 69.17 5.87 -25.85
CA GLY A 930 67.98 6.69 -26.13
C GLY A 930 68.21 8.21 -25.96
N PHE A 931 69.46 8.68 -25.95
CA PHE A 931 69.79 10.08 -25.73
C PHE A 931 69.43 10.98 -26.93
N SER A 932 69.21 12.27 -26.67
CA SER A 932 69.06 13.32 -27.68
C SER A 932 69.54 14.67 -27.14
N ILE A 933 69.71 15.67 -28.00
CA ILE A 933 70.06 17.05 -27.61
C ILE A 933 69.06 17.99 -28.26
N GLU A 934 68.38 18.81 -27.46
CA GLU A 934 67.63 19.96 -27.97
C GLU A 934 68.48 21.23 -27.90
N TYR A 935 68.64 21.88 -29.05
CA TYR A 935 69.26 23.20 -29.14
C TYR A 935 68.22 24.31 -29.02
N SER A 936 68.53 25.41 -28.35
CA SER A 936 67.77 26.66 -28.45
C SER A 936 68.69 27.85 -28.70
N LEU A 937 68.15 28.85 -29.40
CA LEU A 937 68.87 30.06 -29.81
C LEU A 937 68.34 31.27 -29.03
N SER A 938 69.24 32.15 -28.61
CA SER A 938 68.89 33.42 -27.96
C SER A 938 69.94 34.49 -28.27
N GLY A 939 69.67 35.74 -27.87
CA GLY A 939 70.45 36.91 -28.30
C GLY A 939 69.73 37.69 -29.42
N ASN A 940 70.17 38.92 -29.65
CA ASN A 940 69.48 39.87 -30.54
C ASN A 940 69.44 39.40 -31.99
N ASP A 941 70.48 38.69 -32.45
CA ASP A 941 70.63 38.27 -33.84
C ASP A 941 70.14 36.84 -34.10
N ALA A 942 69.53 36.17 -33.11
CA ALA A 942 69.12 34.77 -33.18
C ALA A 942 68.15 34.45 -34.34
N SER A 943 67.35 35.43 -34.78
CA SER A 943 66.47 35.32 -35.96
C SER A 943 67.22 35.19 -37.29
N SER A 944 68.51 35.50 -37.33
CA SER A 944 69.37 35.35 -38.51
C SER A 944 69.81 33.90 -38.75
N PHE A 945 69.50 32.98 -37.83
CA PHE A 945 69.95 31.59 -37.83
C PHE A 945 68.80 30.58 -37.83
N VAL A 946 69.07 29.39 -38.35
CA VAL A 946 68.18 28.23 -38.29
C VAL A 946 68.43 27.46 -36.98
N LYS A 947 67.37 27.10 -36.24
CA LYS A 947 67.45 26.25 -35.04
C LYS A 947 68.13 24.92 -35.40
N PRO A 948 69.30 24.57 -34.80
CA PRO A 948 69.98 23.31 -35.08
C PRO A 948 69.14 22.09 -34.68
N THR A 949 69.32 20.97 -35.37
CA THR A 949 68.76 19.65 -35.01
C THR A 949 69.88 18.67 -34.68
N ILE A 950 69.59 17.66 -33.85
CA ILE A 950 70.54 16.57 -33.50
C ILE A 950 70.99 15.75 -34.74
N SER A 951 70.23 15.77 -35.84
CA SER A 951 70.58 15.09 -37.09
C SER A 951 71.58 15.85 -37.97
N ASP A 952 71.67 17.17 -37.83
CA ASP A 952 72.53 18.04 -38.64
C ASP A 952 73.68 18.65 -37.81
N ASN A 953 73.47 18.84 -36.50
CA ASN A 953 74.43 19.35 -35.51
C ASN A 953 75.12 20.68 -35.90
N LYS A 954 74.50 21.46 -36.78
CA LYS A 954 75.07 22.66 -37.37
C LYS A 954 74.20 23.88 -37.09
N LEU A 955 74.83 24.96 -36.66
CA LEU A 955 74.25 26.28 -36.63
C LEU A 955 74.40 26.90 -38.02
N LYS A 956 73.29 27.04 -38.75
CA LYS A 956 73.27 27.62 -40.09
C LYS A 956 72.68 29.03 -40.06
N LEU A 957 73.25 29.95 -40.84
CA LEU A 957 72.57 31.19 -41.18
C LEU A 957 71.28 30.85 -41.93
N THR A 958 70.27 31.70 -41.82
CA THR A 958 69.07 31.59 -42.66
C THR A 958 69.45 31.74 -44.13
N ASP A 959 68.71 31.06 -45.01
CA ASP A 959 68.91 31.08 -46.46
C ASP A 959 68.96 32.50 -47.05
N ALA A 960 68.22 33.45 -46.46
CA ALA A 960 68.24 34.85 -46.83
C ALA A 960 69.55 35.55 -46.41
N MET A 961 70.04 35.28 -45.19
CA MET A 961 71.25 35.89 -44.66
C MET A 961 72.53 35.31 -45.30
N ALA A 962 72.57 34.00 -45.54
CA ALA A 962 73.74 33.32 -46.14
C ALA A 962 74.04 33.78 -47.57
N LYS A 963 72.99 34.16 -48.33
CA LYS A 963 73.05 34.63 -49.73
C LYS A 963 73.39 36.11 -49.89
N LEU A 964 73.53 36.88 -48.80
CA LEU A 964 73.91 38.29 -48.90
C LEU A 964 75.38 38.40 -49.31
N SER A 965 75.64 39.20 -50.34
CA SER A 965 77.01 39.50 -50.80
C SER A 965 77.79 40.46 -49.89
N MET A 966 77.14 41.04 -48.88
CA MET A 966 77.80 41.76 -47.80
C MET A 966 76.94 41.80 -46.53
N ASN A 967 77.58 41.86 -45.37
CA ASN A 967 76.95 42.19 -44.11
C ASN A 967 77.92 43.03 -43.25
N ASN A 968 77.49 44.25 -42.91
CA ASN A 968 78.31 45.24 -42.21
C ASN A 968 78.08 45.27 -40.69
N ALA A 969 77.32 44.33 -40.13
CA ALA A 969 77.11 44.16 -38.70
C ALA A 969 77.60 42.77 -38.23
N ASN A 970 78.38 42.74 -37.15
CA ASN A 970 78.69 41.47 -36.48
C ASN A 970 77.40 40.90 -35.88
N LEU A 971 77.13 39.62 -36.11
CA LEU A 971 76.00 38.91 -35.50
C LEU A 971 76.48 38.11 -34.30
N VAL A 972 75.74 38.11 -33.21
CA VAL A 972 76.03 37.31 -32.02
C VAL A 972 74.81 36.50 -31.62
N VAL A 973 74.94 35.17 -31.64
CA VAL A 973 73.91 34.25 -31.20
C VAL A 973 74.42 33.33 -30.10
N THR A 974 73.59 33.18 -29.07
CA THR A 974 73.82 32.27 -27.96
C THR A 974 73.13 30.94 -28.28
N VAL A 975 73.90 29.86 -28.39
CA VAL A 975 73.39 28.50 -28.61
C VAL A 975 73.41 27.74 -27.29
N LYS A 976 72.24 27.37 -26.79
CA LYS A 976 72.08 26.50 -25.63
C LYS A 976 71.81 25.07 -26.08
N ALA A 977 72.68 24.14 -25.74
CA ALA A 977 72.50 22.71 -25.93
C ALA A 977 71.94 22.08 -24.64
N THR A 978 70.76 21.48 -24.73
CA THR A 978 70.05 20.84 -23.61
C THR A 978 69.98 19.33 -23.85
N PRO A 979 70.76 18.50 -23.14
CA PRO A 979 70.71 17.05 -23.30
C PRO A 979 69.41 16.49 -22.71
N THR A 980 68.80 15.53 -23.40
CA THR A 980 67.57 14.84 -23.00
C THR A 980 67.78 13.33 -22.98
N SER A 981 67.17 12.65 -22.00
CA SER A 981 67.38 11.24 -21.73
C SER A 981 66.07 10.58 -21.25
N PRO A 982 65.77 9.33 -21.67
CA PRO A 982 64.62 8.58 -21.18
C PRO A 982 64.74 8.23 -19.69
N TRP A 983 65.96 8.09 -19.17
CA TRP A 983 66.23 7.56 -17.83
C TRP A 983 66.01 8.55 -16.67
N GLY A 984 65.62 9.80 -16.97
CA GLY A 984 65.30 10.82 -15.97
C GLY A 984 66.00 12.16 -16.21
N SER A 985 65.67 13.14 -15.35
CA SER A 985 66.00 14.54 -15.57
C SER A 985 67.51 14.85 -15.61
N MET A 986 67.91 15.70 -16.56
CA MET A 986 69.29 16.16 -16.82
C MET A 986 69.60 17.52 -16.18
N VAL A 987 69.09 17.79 -14.97
CA VAL A 987 69.20 19.09 -14.31
C VAL A 987 70.66 19.55 -14.21
N GLY A 988 70.95 20.78 -14.64
CA GLY A 988 72.30 21.38 -14.60
C GLY A 988 73.27 20.90 -15.70
N GLN A 989 72.90 19.93 -16.53
CA GLN A 989 73.78 19.44 -17.60
C GLN A 989 73.75 20.31 -18.86
N ALA A 990 72.72 21.12 -19.09
CA ALA A 990 72.64 22.02 -20.25
C ALA A 990 73.84 22.99 -20.32
N LYS A 991 74.38 23.19 -21.52
CA LYS A 991 75.56 24.02 -21.81
C LYS A 991 75.24 25.09 -22.82
N THR A 992 75.99 26.19 -22.79
CA THR A 992 75.72 27.38 -23.61
C THR A 992 77.02 27.91 -24.19
N ILE A 993 77.03 28.19 -25.50
CA ILE A 993 78.14 28.83 -26.19
C ILE A 993 77.66 30.10 -26.89
N THR A 994 78.57 31.04 -27.11
CA THR A 994 78.34 32.23 -27.94
C THR A 994 79.00 32.01 -29.28
N VAL A 995 78.25 32.14 -30.37
CA VAL A 995 78.81 32.07 -31.73
C VAL A 995 78.78 33.47 -32.35
N LYS A 996 79.94 33.93 -32.81
CA LYS A 996 80.16 35.26 -33.38
C LYS A 996 80.34 35.15 -34.89
N VAL A 997 79.58 35.95 -35.63
CA VAL A 997 79.69 36.07 -37.08
C VAL A 997 80.29 37.43 -37.37
N SER A 998 81.51 37.44 -37.91
CA SER A 998 82.16 38.68 -38.34
C SER A 998 81.47 39.29 -39.56
N THR A 999 81.65 40.59 -39.79
CA THR A 999 81.25 41.23 -41.05
C THR A 999 81.93 40.59 -42.26
N TRP A 1000 81.22 40.49 -43.39
CA TRP A 1000 81.79 39.99 -44.65
C TRP A 1000 81.41 40.89 -45.84
N VAL A 1001 82.22 40.82 -46.88
CA VAL A 1001 81.95 41.35 -48.22
C VAL A 1001 82.49 40.31 -49.19
N ASP A 1002 81.65 39.80 -50.08
CA ASP A 1002 82.07 38.90 -51.15
C ASP A 1002 82.87 39.69 -52.19
N ASP A 1003 84.06 39.20 -52.54
CA ASP A 1003 84.89 39.83 -53.56
C ASP A 1003 84.23 39.67 -54.92
N THR A 1004 83.78 40.78 -55.51
CA THR A 1004 83.07 40.80 -56.80
C THR A 1004 84.01 40.80 -58.01
N THR A 1005 85.29 40.46 -57.81
CA THR A 1005 86.29 40.30 -58.87
C THR A 1005 86.65 38.84 -59.21
N ASN A 1006 85.62 37.98 -59.39
CA ASN A 1006 85.60 36.90 -60.39
C ASN A 1006 84.16 36.44 -60.72
#